data_AF-A0A654DHN6-F1
#
_entry.id   AF-A0A654DHN6-F1
#
_cell.length_a   1.000
_cell.length_b   1.000
_cell.length_c   1.000
_cell.angle_alpha   90.00
_cell.angle_beta   90.00
_cell.angle_gamma   90.00
#
_symmetry.space_group_name_H-M   'P 1'
#
loop_
_entity.id
_entity.type
_entity.pdbx_description
1 polymer ?
#
loop_
_entity_poly.entity_id
_entity_poly.type
_entity_poly.pdbx_seq_one_letter_code
_entity_poly.pdbx_strand_id
1 'polypeptide(L)'
;MSQTLNPPPASVLIARPFERTGLPIDSSEVARNIRSQNRDEKKAWGKTVDAAAKQGDEAPEPCCKTLHISLCFDGTNNHEPSDSIADPICTSNVARLFHASLGQVPEAMAQGFFAYYSPGVGTVFEEIKEYLPSQTGLIGASGGEDRINWGLTRLIAALKETLKEAGQEPLSIAQTQALVEAMATNWTASVLSGGILENGARKRKAAMQPYEDELASLLEQRRNSGEKPEILALRLYVYGFSRGAAQARAFANWLMELTRRQNGEASEYRFAGLPISIEFIGLFDTVAAVGLADSAPFAAGHMDWASGTMRLPDESQVQACMPTGLPEDCLFLKRCVHLVSAHEQRASFPLDSIRRREKTADGARDDSRPSTYRKDTWEYVYPGMHSDVGGGYPPGDQGKARGGQGELLSQIPLHHMYRSAFAAGAPLQVPEAVAEGLEQWRKMDPETFGEFAVGDTLTTRFNSWQKQAKAGSLENVIKREQALITAWRIDRYAGGIDKQGFYSHVKGQDMTEEQQDALKRLHAQKLAENSAAAQGKEPPVLSAKEQQQREADLELVGGSEAYARINTNKAFEPALDDRQLRRAAAEFKRDYERNWGVLEDTFEWGGILNLLLGGTVYLINEEDEAQEYAELYQNGTQRHGQLFAGTGVIASGQQDLIALFDDHVHDSRAWFTNSSGLGEREPFTDYFRYRLVHFDNESNKSLSVLANAGRVVGVGIALASIGLSIKKHNPRYLLGLFLPSLATPVLTGRPGLPAFPEISAFDPLTGIALPMMEGMEAVRAFTQKPGDVVAMLNAMPLPVPLTEQTATTPELQAVFKAAETAKAIKAANDSGDMSGLLGQAMDMMGESDPKPGLQSPGWLDQAKGMAKDLTG
;
A
#
# COMPACT_ATOMS: atom_id res chain seq x y z
N MET A 1 -26.51 -36.48 2.04
CA MET A 1 -25.71 -35.84 0.98
C MET A 1 -24.43 -35.35 1.64
N SER A 2 -23.30 -35.93 1.25
CA SER A 2 -21.98 -35.65 1.84
C SER A 2 -21.58 -34.21 1.52
N GLN A 3 -21.70 -33.29 2.48
CA GLN A 3 -21.04 -32.00 2.40
C GLN A 3 -19.53 -32.30 2.40
N THR A 4 -18.89 -32.20 1.23
CA THR A 4 -17.43 -32.13 1.15
C THR A 4 -17.01 -30.86 1.87
N LEU A 5 -16.71 -30.99 3.16
CA LEU A 5 -16.11 -29.92 3.96
C LEU A 5 -14.82 -29.49 3.25
N ASN A 6 -14.75 -28.23 2.84
CA ASN A 6 -13.53 -27.67 2.29
C ASN A 6 -12.36 -27.94 3.25
N PRO A 7 -11.18 -28.34 2.75
CA PRO A 7 -10.03 -28.60 3.62
C PRO A 7 -9.64 -27.30 4.37
N PRO A 8 -9.25 -27.39 5.65
CA PRO A 8 -8.92 -26.21 6.45
C PRO A 8 -7.69 -25.49 5.86
N PRO A 9 -7.65 -24.15 5.89
CA PRO A 9 -6.53 -23.40 5.35
C PRO A 9 -5.25 -23.60 6.19
N ALA A 10 -4.10 -23.34 5.56
CA ALA A 10 -2.80 -23.44 6.24
C ALA A 10 -2.69 -22.46 7.42
N SER A 11 -1.96 -22.88 8.45
CA SER A 11 -1.66 -22.03 9.61
C SER A 11 -0.61 -20.99 9.27
N VAL A 12 -0.81 -19.76 9.75
CA VAL A 12 0.19 -18.69 9.71
C VAL A 12 1.17 -18.87 10.88
N LEU A 13 2.37 -18.31 10.75
CA LEU A 13 3.34 -18.31 11.83
C LEU A 13 3.12 -17.11 12.75
N ILE A 14 3.32 -17.32 14.06
CA ILE A 14 3.49 -16.21 14.99
C ILE A 14 4.96 -15.76 14.91
N ALA A 15 5.21 -14.45 15.05
CA ALA A 15 6.57 -13.96 15.19
C ALA A 15 7.37 -14.78 16.21
N ARG A 16 8.65 -15.00 15.92
CA ARG A 16 9.53 -15.73 16.84
C ARG A 16 9.89 -14.84 18.03
N PRO A 17 10.22 -15.42 19.20
CA PRO A 17 10.80 -14.64 20.29
C PRO A 17 12.01 -13.85 19.78
N PHE A 18 12.13 -12.60 20.23
CA PHE A 18 13.28 -11.75 19.96
C PHE A 18 14.34 -12.04 21.03
N GLU A 19 15.26 -12.95 20.70
CA GLU A 19 16.33 -13.40 21.60
C GLU A 19 17.65 -12.67 21.35
N ARG A 20 17.82 -12.13 20.14
CA ARG A 20 19.01 -11.39 19.71
C ARG A 20 18.66 -10.43 18.59
N THR A 21 19.52 -9.43 18.40
CA THR A 21 19.52 -8.60 17.19
C THR A 21 19.53 -9.44 15.91
N GLY A 22 18.83 -8.94 14.89
CA GLY A 22 18.83 -9.52 13.55
C GLY A 22 20.15 -9.36 12.80
N LEU A 23 21.02 -8.45 13.25
CA LEU A 23 22.33 -8.21 12.66
C LEU A 23 23.27 -9.43 12.87
N PRO A 24 24.26 -9.66 11.99
CA PRO A 24 25.23 -10.72 12.19
C PRO A 24 26.07 -10.45 13.43
N ILE A 25 26.31 -11.51 14.21
CA ILE A 25 27.05 -11.43 15.49
C ILE A 25 28.45 -12.04 15.41
N ASP A 26 28.76 -12.72 14.30
CA ASP A 26 30.09 -13.30 14.05
C ASP A 26 30.44 -13.27 12.55
N SER A 27 31.73 -13.35 12.26
CA SER A 27 32.27 -13.33 10.89
C SER A 27 31.86 -14.54 10.05
N SER A 28 31.40 -15.63 10.67
CA SER A 28 30.95 -16.84 9.96
C SER A 28 29.57 -16.64 9.31
N GLU A 29 28.67 -15.86 9.94
CA GLU A 29 27.40 -15.43 9.34
C GLU A 29 27.68 -14.59 8.10
N VAL A 30 28.61 -13.63 8.22
CA VAL A 30 29.02 -12.76 7.12
C VAL A 30 29.66 -13.54 5.98
N ALA A 31 30.58 -14.45 6.29
CA ALA A 31 31.21 -15.31 5.29
C ALA A 31 30.22 -16.23 4.57
N ARG A 32 29.13 -16.68 5.23
CA ARG A 32 28.05 -17.43 4.57
C ARG A 32 27.29 -16.55 3.57
N ASN A 33 26.94 -15.33 3.95
CA ASN A 33 26.26 -14.38 3.06
C ASN A 33 27.11 -14.05 1.81
N ILE A 34 28.39 -13.74 2.00
CA ILE A 34 29.33 -13.49 0.88
C ILE A 34 29.46 -14.72 -0.03
N ARG A 35 29.52 -15.93 0.54
CA ARG A 35 29.53 -17.17 -0.27
C ARG A 35 28.27 -17.35 -1.10
N SER A 36 27.12 -16.92 -0.62
CA SER A 36 25.86 -16.96 -1.38
C SER A 36 25.86 -15.95 -2.54
N GLN A 37 26.45 -14.77 -2.35
CA GLN A 37 26.61 -13.76 -3.41
C GLN A 37 27.51 -14.30 -4.54
N ASN A 38 28.68 -14.85 -4.17
CA ASN A 38 29.67 -15.34 -5.14
C ASN A 38 29.33 -16.74 -5.71
N ARG A 39 28.10 -17.24 -5.48
CA ARG A 39 27.68 -18.59 -5.87
C ARG A 39 27.78 -18.81 -7.39
N ASP A 40 27.35 -17.82 -8.15
CA ASP A 40 27.31 -17.88 -9.62
C ASP A 40 28.73 -17.84 -10.20
N GLU A 41 29.56 -16.91 -9.75
CA GLU A 41 30.98 -16.78 -10.14
C GLU A 41 31.76 -18.05 -9.84
N LYS A 42 31.60 -18.64 -8.64
CA LYS A 42 32.25 -19.91 -8.29
C LYS A 42 31.80 -21.07 -9.18
N LYS A 43 30.53 -21.10 -9.57
CA LYS A 43 30.00 -22.14 -10.46
C LYS A 43 30.54 -21.98 -11.88
N ALA A 44 30.59 -20.75 -12.38
CA ALA A 44 31.20 -20.42 -13.67
C ALA A 44 32.68 -20.82 -13.68
N TRP A 45 33.41 -20.45 -12.63
CA TRP A 45 34.83 -20.80 -12.46
C TRP A 45 35.06 -22.30 -12.48
N GLY A 46 34.32 -23.07 -11.67
CA GLY A 46 34.44 -24.53 -11.63
C GLY A 46 34.23 -25.18 -13.00
N LYS A 47 33.31 -24.67 -13.82
CA LYS A 47 33.10 -25.16 -15.19
C LYS A 47 34.28 -24.85 -16.11
N THR A 48 34.87 -23.67 -16.00
CA THR A 48 36.07 -23.30 -16.77
C THR A 48 37.24 -24.21 -16.42
N VAL A 49 37.45 -24.50 -15.13
CA VAL A 49 38.46 -25.45 -14.66
C VAL A 49 38.21 -26.85 -15.21
N ASP A 50 36.98 -27.36 -15.10
CA ASP A 50 36.62 -28.68 -15.64
C ASP A 50 36.82 -28.78 -17.15
N ALA A 51 36.55 -27.71 -17.90
CA ALA A 51 36.74 -27.65 -19.34
C ALA A 51 38.22 -27.63 -19.73
N ALA A 52 39.04 -26.82 -19.04
CA ALA A 52 40.49 -26.75 -19.26
C ALA A 52 41.18 -28.07 -18.89
N ALA A 53 40.78 -28.68 -17.77
CA ALA A 53 41.31 -29.98 -17.34
C ALA A 53 41.06 -31.10 -18.37
N LYS A 54 39.92 -31.08 -19.07
CA LYS A 54 39.63 -32.01 -20.18
C LYS A 54 40.54 -31.81 -21.40
N GLN A 55 41.13 -30.63 -21.54
CA GLN A 55 42.06 -30.27 -22.62
C GLN A 55 43.54 -30.39 -22.20
N GLY A 56 43.80 -30.67 -20.92
CA GLY A 56 45.15 -30.76 -20.36
C GLY A 56 45.77 -29.41 -19.99
N ASP A 57 44.96 -28.35 -19.95
CA ASP A 57 45.40 -26.98 -19.67
C ASP A 57 45.05 -26.55 -18.24
N GLU A 58 45.80 -25.58 -17.71
CA GLU A 58 45.43 -24.83 -16.51
C GLU A 58 44.58 -23.62 -16.89
N ALA A 59 43.43 -23.44 -16.21
CA ALA A 59 42.64 -22.22 -16.36
C ALA A 59 43.07 -21.18 -15.31
N PRO A 60 43.17 -19.89 -15.65
CA PRO A 60 43.23 -18.78 -14.70
C PRO A 60 41.82 -18.35 -14.25
N GLU A 61 41.68 -17.85 -13.02
CA GLU A 61 40.37 -17.46 -12.46
C GLU A 61 39.69 -16.41 -13.38
N PRO A 62 38.51 -16.70 -13.95
CA PRO A 62 37.87 -15.80 -14.89
C PRO A 62 37.37 -14.60 -14.11
N CYS A 63 37.77 -13.42 -14.57
CA CYS A 63 37.16 -12.17 -14.15
C CYS A 63 35.71 -12.16 -14.67
N CYS A 64 34.77 -12.51 -13.80
CA CYS A 64 33.33 -12.54 -14.06
C CYS A 64 32.60 -11.94 -12.88
N LYS A 65 31.38 -11.44 -13.11
CA LYS A 65 30.56 -10.84 -12.06
C LYS A 65 29.09 -11.11 -12.26
N THR A 66 28.39 -11.33 -11.15
CA THR A 66 26.93 -11.32 -11.08
C THR A 66 26.46 -9.96 -10.59
N LEU A 67 25.39 -9.42 -11.18
CA LEU A 67 24.81 -8.18 -10.70
C LEU A 67 23.75 -8.49 -9.63
N HIS A 68 23.89 -7.85 -8.48
CA HIS A 68 23.00 -7.97 -7.34
C HIS A 68 22.25 -6.65 -7.16
N ILE A 69 20.93 -6.67 -7.29
CA ILE A 69 20.10 -5.46 -7.30
C ILE A 69 19.10 -5.51 -6.15
N SER A 70 19.24 -4.59 -5.19
CA SER A 70 18.25 -4.32 -4.16
C SER A 70 17.25 -3.28 -4.66
N LEU A 71 15.95 -3.58 -4.61
CA LEU A 71 14.87 -2.69 -5.02
C LEU A 71 13.88 -2.50 -3.87
N CYS A 72 13.71 -1.26 -3.42
CA CYS A 72 12.99 -0.92 -2.20
C CYS A 72 11.77 -0.05 -2.54
N PHE A 73 10.55 -0.57 -2.37
CA PHE A 73 9.29 0.15 -2.60
C PHE A 73 8.66 0.56 -1.28
N ASP A 74 8.69 1.85 -0.94
CA ASP A 74 8.22 2.29 0.38
C ASP A 74 6.68 2.39 0.48
N GLY A 75 6.19 2.47 1.73
CA GLY A 75 4.80 2.56 2.07
C GLY A 75 4.14 3.89 1.73
N THR A 76 2.81 3.92 1.76
CA THR A 76 2.05 5.14 1.47
C THR A 76 2.50 6.28 2.39
N ASN A 77 2.73 7.48 1.84
CA ASN A 77 3.21 8.65 2.59
C ASN A 77 4.64 8.54 3.17
N ASN A 78 5.41 7.48 2.86
CA ASN A 78 6.81 7.38 3.27
C ASN A 78 7.75 7.94 2.20
N HIS A 79 8.70 8.76 2.61
CA HIS A 79 9.63 9.45 1.71
C HIS A 79 10.98 9.61 2.41
N GLU A 80 11.85 8.61 2.26
CA GLU A 80 13.15 8.52 2.92
C GLU A 80 13.92 9.85 2.95
N PRO A 81 14.17 10.57 1.84
CA PRO A 81 15.01 11.77 1.92
C PRO A 81 14.49 12.87 2.83
N SER A 82 13.17 12.90 3.08
CA SER A 82 12.57 13.86 4.00
C SER A 82 12.31 13.27 5.39
N ASP A 83 12.06 11.97 5.47
CA ASP A 83 11.78 11.27 6.73
C ASP A 83 13.07 10.99 7.53
N SER A 84 14.24 10.91 6.87
CA SER A 84 15.57 10.74 7.49
C SER A 84 16.14 12.01 8.12
N ILE A 85 15.70 13.18 7.65
CA ILE A 85 16.08 14.49 8.21
C ILE A 85 14.96 15.13 9.04
N ALA A 86 13.83 14.43 9.21
CA ALA A 86 12.76 14.87 10.07
C ALA A 86 13.21 14.92 11.53
N ASP A 87 12.61 15.82 12.31
CA ASP A 87 12.85 15.92 13.74
C ASP A 87 11.52 15.80 14.49
N PRO A 88 11.25 14.66 15.15
CA PRO A 88 12.05 13.43 15.18
C PRO A 88 12.05 12.62 13.87
N ILE A 89 13.11 11.81 13.66
CA ILE A 89 13.25 10.91 12.49
C ILE A 89 12.11 9.90 12.42
N CYS A 90 11.56 9.68 11.22
CA CYS A 90 10.40 8.81 11.00
C CYS A 90 10.57 7.87 9.78
N THR A 91 11.79 7.41 9.50
CA THR A 91 12.06 6.47 8.40
C THR A 91 11.33 5.13 8.57
N SER A 92 10.84 4.58 7.45
CA SER A 92 10.25 3.25 7.39
C SER A 92 11.30 2.15 7.52
N ASN A 93 10.87 0.90 7.72
CA ASN A 93 11.76 -0.25 7.69
C ASN A 93 12.30 -0.53 6.27
N VAL A 94 11.61 -0.10 5.22
CA VAL A 94 12.08 -0.22 3.82
C VAL A 94 13.25 0.74 3.59
N ALA A 95 13.14 2.00 4.04
CA ALA A 95 14.21 2.97 4.02
C ALA A 95 15.45 2.49 4.78
N ARG A 96 15.27 1.97 6.01
CA ARG A 96 16.39 1.43 6.82
C ARG A 96 17.08 0.23 6.17
N LEU A 97 16.34 -0.63 5.47
CA LEU A 97 16.92 -1.72 4.67
C LEU A 97 17.64 -1.20 3.42
N PHE A 98 17.16 -0.11 2.83
CA PHE A 98 17.83 0.59 1.73
C PHE A 98 19.16 1.19 2.20
N HIS A 99 19.19 1.91 3.32
CA HIS A 99 20.42 2.45 3.92
C HIS A 99 21.44 1.34 4.21
N ALA A 100 20.96 0.22 4.75
CA ALA A 100 21.78 -0.96 5.00
C ALA A 100 22.12 -1.77 3.74
N SER A 101 21.68 -1.41 2.53
CA SER A 101 22.00 -2.15 1.30
C SER A 101 23.34 -1.71 0.70
N LEU A 102 24.09 -2.65 0.12
CA LEU A 102 25.27 -2.36 -0.69
C LEU A 102 24.83 -1.76 -2.03
N GLY A 103 25.75 -1.10 -2.75
CA GLY A 103 25.49 -0.56 -4.08
C GLY A 103 24.95 0.86 -4.12
N GLN A 104 25.20 1.62 -3.05
CA GLN A 104 24.92 3.07 -2.97
C GLN A 104 26.18 3.93 -3.24
N VAL A 105 27.36 3.30 -3.31
CA VAL A 105 28.64 3.98 -3.56
C VAL A 105 29.34 3.40 -4.81
N PRO A 106 30.12 4.21 -5.55
CA PRO A 106 30.75 3.78 -6.81
C PRO A 106 31.59 2.51 -6.70
N GLU A 107 32.28 2.31 -5.57
CA GLU A 107 33.12 1.15 -5.32
C GLU A 107 32.30 -0.15 -5.28
N ALA A 108 31.14 -0.12 -4.62
CA ALA A 108 30.24 -1.27 -4.57
C ALA A 108 29.55 -1.51 -5.92
N MET A 109 29.18 -0.45 -6.63
CA MET A 109 28.61 -0.52 -7.98
C MET A 109 29.58 -1.13 -9.00
N ALA A 110 30.87 -0.80 -8.90
CA ALA A 110 31.92 -1.40 -9.73
C ALA A 110 32.02 -2.93 -9.53
N GLN A 111 31.73 -3.42 -8.32
CA GLN A 111 31.66 -4.84 -7.97
C GLN A 111 30.31 -5.50 -8.35
N GLY A 112 29.37 -4.77 -8.94
CA GLY A 112 28.08 -5.30 -9.40
C GLY A 112 26.95 -5.24 -8.38
N PHE A 113 27.10 -4.48 -7.29
CA PHE A 113 26.02 -4.24 -6.32
C PHE A 113 25.28 -2.94 -6.63
N PHE A 114 23.96 -2.96 -6.66
CA PHE A 114 23.11 -1.79 -6.89
C PHE A 114 21.97 -1.77 -5.87
N ALA A 115 21.62 -0.58 -5.38
CA ALA A 115 20.44 -0.37 -4.55
C ALA A 115 19.60 0.79 -5.10
N TYR A 116 18.29 0.60 -5.16
CA TYR A 116 17.34 1.59 -5.66
C TYR A 116 16.17 1.73 -4.69
N TYR A 117 15.79 2.98 -4.42
CA TYR A 117 14.68 3.33 -3.54
C TYR A 117 13.56 4.04 -4.33
N SER A 118 12.34 3.53 -4.20
CA SER A 118 11.12 4.14 -4.73
C SER A 118 10.32 4.71 -3.56
N PRO A 119 10.08 6.03 -3.52
CA PRO A 119 9.28 6.65 -2.47
C PRO A 119 7.82 6.20 -2.54
N GLY A 120 7.14 6.29 -1.42
CA GLY A 120 5.74 5.93 -1.26
C GLY A 120 4.79 6.69 -2.18
N VAL A 121 3.66 6.07 -2.53
CA VAL A 121 2.56 6.80 -3.21
C VAL A 121 2.04 7.94 -2.33
N GLY A 122 1.64 9.02 -2.99
CA GLY A 122 1.21 10.27 -2.34
C GLY A 122 2.34 11.24 -2.02
N THR A 123 3.59 10.83 -2.23
CA THR A 123 4.79 11.66 -2.03
C THR A 123 5.44 12.04 -3.36
N VAL A 124 6.32 13.04 -3.33
CA VAL A 124 7.07 13.49 -4.53
C VAL A 124 7.95 12.37 -5.07
N PHE A 125 7.97 12.24 -6.41
CA PHE A 125 8.88 11.37 -7.14
C PHE A 125 9.20 11.93 -8.54
N GLU A 126 10.32 12.64 -8.64
CA GLU A 126 10.75 13.36 -9.85
C GLU A 126 10.95 12.44 -11.06
N GLU A 127 11.50 11.24 -10.85
CA GLU A 127 11.82 10.29 -11.91
C GLU A 127 10.58 9.74 -12.65
N ILE A 128 9.39 9.97 -12.09
CA ILE A 128 8.09 9.65 -12.71
C ILE A 128 7.22 10.89 -12.91
N LYS A 129 7.80 12.09 -12.84
CA LYS A 129 7.11 13.39 -12.97
C LYS A 129 6.04 13.68 -11.92
N GLU A 130 6.13 13.08 -10.74
CA GLU A 130 5.30 13.46 -9.58
C GLU A 130 6.02 14.54 -8.76
N TYR A 131 5.93 15.80 -9.18
CA TYR A 131 6.66 16.90 -8.53
C TYR A 131 6.00 17.46 -7.26
N LEU A 132 4.77 17.04 -6.96
CA LEU A 132 4.00 17.49 -5.80
C LEU A 132 3.40 16.30 -5.07
N PRO A 133 3.28 16.37 -3.73
CA PRO A 133 2.55 15.39 -2.96
C PRO A 133 1.08 15.42 -3.41
N SER A 134 0.49 14.24 -3.52
CA SER A 134 -0.83 14.09 -4.13
C SER A 134 -1.80 13.42 -3.17
N GLN A 135 -2.94 14.07 -2.92
CA GLN A 135 -4.05 13.45 -2.22
C GLN A 135 -4.61 12.26 -3.00
N THR A 136 -4.61 12.29 -4.35
CA THR A 136 -5.00 11.12 -5.15
C THR A 136 -3.95 10.02 -5.07
N GLY A 137 -2.68 10.33 -4.83
CA GLY A 137 -1.65 9.34 -4.56
C GLY A 137 -1.76 8.74 -3.15
N LEU A 138 -2.10 9.56 -2.16
CA LEU A 138 -2.28 9.14 -0.77
C LEU A 138 -3.51 8.24 -0.60
N ILE A 139 -4.60 8.62 -1.26
CA ILE A 139 -5.90 7.98 -1.17
C ILE A 139 -6.03 6.94 -2.28
N GLY A 140 -5.97 7.32 -3.55
CA GLY A 140 -6.14 6.41 -4.70
C GLY A 140 -4.88 5.73 -5.23
N ALA A 141 -3.73 5.80 -4.55
CA ALA A 141 -2.45 5.24 -5.03
C ALA A 141 -2.12 5.53 -6.51
N SER A 142 -2.58 6.67 -7.02
CA SER A 142 -2.12 7.17 -8.32
C SER A 142 -0.59 7.23 -8.30
N GLY A 143 0.04 6.80 -9.39
CA GLY A 143 1.49 6.61 -9.47
C GLY A 143 2.00 5.25 -8.98
N GLY A 144 1.11 4.34 -8.56
CA GLY A 144 1.48 2.97 -8.19
C GLY A 144 2.05 2.15 -9.35
N GLU A 145 1.36 2.15 -10.50
CA GLU A 145 1.85 1.53 -11.74
C GLU A 145 3.20 2.15 -12.18
N ASP A 146 3.32 3.48 -12.12
CA ASP A 146 4.53 4.19 -12.54
C ASP A 146 5.74 3.86 -11.68
N ARG A 147 5.56 3.67 -10.36
CA ARG A 147 6.62 3.18 -9.46
C ARG A 147 7.06 1.75 -9.81
N ILE A 148 6.12 0.87 -10.15
CA ILE A 148 6.45 -0.50 -10.60
C ILE A 148 7.23 -0.47 -11.91
N ASN A 149 6.75 0.32 -12.88
CA ASN A 149 7.40 0.53 -14.17
C ASN A 149 8.81 1.14 -13.98
N TRP A 150 8.95 2.12 -13.10
CA TRP A 150 10.25 2.66 -12.71
C TRP A 150 11.19 1.57 -12.18
N GLY A 151 10.69 0.66 -11.33
CA GLY A 151 11.43 -0.51 -10.86
C GLY A 151 11.94 -1.39 -11.99
N LEU A 152 11.16 -1.59 -13.07
CA LEU A 152 11.61 -2.32 -14.27
C LEU A 152 12.74 -1.57 -15.00
N THR A 153 12.69 -0.24 -15.08
CA THR A 153 13.77 0.55 -15.68
C THR A 153 15.10 0.42 -14.93
N ARG A 154 15.08 0.10 -13.63
CA ARG A 154 16.30 -0.06 -12.83
C ARG A 154 17.17 -1.24 -13.29
N LEU A 155 16.57 -2.25 -13.93
CA LEU A 155 17.33 -3.35 -14.54
C LEU A 155 18.15 -2.86 -15.74
N ILE A 156 17.56 -1.98 -16.56
CA ILE A 156 18.25 -1.31 -17.68
C ILE A 156 19.34 -0.41 -17.12
N ALA A 157 19.04 0.41 -16.10
CA ALA A 157 19.99 1.32 -15.49
C ALA A 157 21.22 0.59 -14.94
N ALA A 158 21.03 -0.50 -14.19
CA ALA A 158 22.13 -1.30 -13.64
C ALA A 158 23.02 -1.92 -14.73
N LEU A 159 22.43 -2.42 -15.82
CA LEU A 159 23.21 -2.95 -16.94
C LEU A 159 23.93 -1.85 -17.72
N LYS A 160 23.29 -0.73 -18.01
CA LYS A 160 23.95 0.41 -18.68
C LYS A 160 25.09 0.95 -17.83
N GLU A 161 24.90 1.08 -16.52
CA GLU A 161 25.95 1.49 -15.59
C GLU A 161 27.12 0.49 -15.53
N THR A 162 26.83 -0.80 -15.66
CA THR A 162 27.84 -1.85 -15.70
C THR A 162 28.63 -1.87 -17.00
N LEU A 163 28.00 -1.52 -18.12
CA LEU A 163 28.53 -1.65 -19.48
C LEU A 163 29.01 -0.34 -20.09
N LYS A 164 28.82 0.80 -19.41
CA LYS A 164 29.18 2.13 -19.91
C LYS A 164 30.67 2.26 -20.21
N GLU A 165 30.98 3.04 -21.24
CA GLU A 165 32.32 3.57 -21.43
C GLU A 165 32.58 4.76 -20.50
N ALA A 166 33.85 5.09 -20.27
CA ALA A 166 34.23 6.21 -19.42
C ALA A 166 33.62 7.52 -19.95
N GLY A 167 32.79 8.19 -19.14
CA GLY A 167 32.14 9.45 -19.48
C GLY A 167 30.73 9.34 -20.09
N GLN A 168 30.19 8.13 -20.26
CA GLN A 168 28.80 7.93 -20.65
C GLN A 168 27.87 7.88 -19.41
N GLU A 169 26.74 8.58 -19.45
CA GLU A 169 25.68 8.42 -18.46
C GLU A 169 24.82 7.19 -18.79
N PRO A 170 24.47 6.36 -17.81
CA PRO A 170 23.83 5.06 -18.06
C PRO A 170 22.39 5.20 -18.55
N LEU A 171 21.51 5.83 -17.76
CA LEU A 171 20.12 6.07 -18.08
C LEU A 171 19.73 7.41 -17.46
N SER A 172 19.43 8.41 -18.28
CA SER A 172 19.08 9.74 -17.78
C SER A 172 17.68 9.77 -17.16
N ILE A 173 17.40 10.80 -16.36
CA ILE A 173 16.06 11.03 -15.80
C ILE A 173 15.04 11.17 -16.93
N ALA A 174 15.36 11.90 -18.00
CA ALA A 174 14.47 12.07 -19.15
C ALA A 174 14.15 10.74 -19.87
N GLN A 175 15.15 9.86 -20.02
CA GLN A 175 14.93 8.52 -20.57
C GLN A 175 14.08 7.65 -19.64
N THR A 176 14.32 7.73 -18.33
CA THR A 176 13.51 7.03 -17.32
C THR A 176 12.06 7.47 -17.40
N GLN A 177 11.80 8.77 -17.38
CA GLN A 177 10.45 9.34 -17.47
C GLN A 177 9.75 8.89 -18.76
N ALA A 178 10.44 8.96 -19.90
CA ALA A 178 9.87 8.52 -21.18
C ALA A 178 9.54 7.02 -21.21
N LEU A 179 10.40 6.18 -20.61
CA LEU A 179 10.14 4.75 -20.46
C LEU A 179 8.92 4.48 -19.58
N VAL A 180 8.82 5.14 -18.42
CA VAL A 180 7.67 4.99 -17.51
C VAL A 180 6.37 5.39 -18.21
N GLU A 181 6.35 6.55 -18.88
CA GLU A 181 5.18 7.01 -19.66
C GLU A 181 4.81 6.04 -20.79
N ALA A 182 5.80 5.47 -21.49
CA ALA A 182 5.56 4.50 -22.55
C ALA A 182 4.98 3.16 -22.03
N MET A 183 5.24 2.83 -20.76
CA MET A 183 4.75 1.61 -20.11
C MET A 183 3.39 1.76 -19.43
N ALA A 184 3.03 2.98 -19.01
CA ALA A 184 1.79 3.28 -18.30
C ALA A 184 0.53 2.90 -19.12
N THR A 185 -0.57 2.55 -18.46
CA THR A 185 -1.85 2.17 -19.12
C THR A 185 -2.83 3.32 -19.31
N ASN A 186 -2.44 4.55 -18.91
CA ASN A 186 -3.19 5.79 -19.08
C ASN A 186 -4.67 5.70 -18.62
N TRP A 187 -4.89 5.13 -17.42
CA TRP A 187 -6.21 4.88 -16.82
C TRP A 187 -7.21 6.03 -16.98
N THR A 188 -6.79 7.26 -16.69
CA THR A 188 -7.65 8.46 -16.80
C THR A 188 -8.18 8.67 -18.22
N ALA A 189 -7.33 8.51 -19.23
CA ALA A 189 -7.74 8.62 -20.63
C ALA A 189 -8.66 7.46 -21.02
N SER A 190 -8.42 6.25 -20.48
CA SER A 190 -9.29 5.10 -20.68
C SER A 190 -10.69 5.35 -20.14
N VAL A 191 -10.84 5.80 -18.88
CA VAL A 191 -12.14 6.12 -18.29
C VAL A 191 -12.87 7.23 -19.05
N LEU A 192 -12.17 8.30 -19.43
CA LEU A 192 -12.78 9.42 -20.16
C LEU A 192 -13.14 9.10 -21.61
N SER A 193 -12.53 8.09 -22.23
CA SER A 193 -12.81 7.65 -23.60
C SER A 193 -13.78 6.47 -23.70
N GLY A 194 -14.35 6.01 -22.57
CA GLY A 194 -15.29 4.87 -22.56
C GLY A 194 -14.64 3.50 -22.46
N GLY A 195 -13.46 3.42 -21.85
CA GLY A 195 -12.84 2.17 -21.45
C GLY A 195 -12.00 1.50 -22.54
N ILE A 196 -11.33 2.26 -23.41
CA ILE A 196 -10.24 1.68 -24.23
C ILE A 196 -9.11 1.31 -23.28
N LEU A 197 -9.18 0.10 -22.71
CA LEU A 197 -8.21 -0.45 -21.78
C LEU A 197 -6.95 -0.82 -22.56
N GLU A 198 -5.87 -0.10 -22.29
CA GLU A 198 -4.57 -0.44 -22.85
C GLU A 198 -4.03 -1.72 -22.20
N ASN A 199 -3.44 -2.60 -23.00
CA ASN A 199 -2.82 -3.82 -22.47
C ASN A 199 -1.43 -3.48 -21.90
N GLY A 200 -1.35 -3.30 -20.58
CA GLY A 200 -0.11 -2.94 -19.89
C GLY A 200 1.06 -3.88 -20.16
N ALA A 201 0.81 -5.20 -20.26
CA ALA A 201 1.87 -6.16 -20.57
C ALA A 201 2.47 -5.92 -21.96
N ARG A 202 1.63 -5.62 -22.97
CA ARG A 202 2.09 -5.28 -24.32
C ARG A 202 2.87 -3.97 -24.32
N LYS A 203 2.40 -2.92 -23.62
CA LYS A 203 3.10 -1.63 -23.52
C LYS A 203 4.47 -1.77 -22.86
N ARG A 204 4.52 -2.44 -21.69
CA ARG A 204 5.77 -2.77 -20.99
C ARG A 204 6.77 -3.48 -21.89
N LYS A 205 6.33 -4.56 -22.55
CA LYS A 205 7.19 -5.30 -23.48
C LYS A 205 7.69 -4.43 -24.63
N ALA A 206 6.80 -3.67 -25.28
CA ALA A 206 7.17 -2.82 -26.41
C ALA A 206 8.16 -1.71 -26.01
N ALA A 207 8.00 -1.11 -24.84
CA ALA A 207 8.89 -0.07 -24.33
C ALA A 207 10.27 -0.61 -23.93
N MET A 208 10.32 -1.80 -23.30
CA MET A 208 11.56 -2.40 -22.82
C MET A 208 12.38 -3.11 -23.91
N GLN A 209 11.73 -3.68 -24.93
CA GLN A 209 12.38 -4.51 -25.95
C GLN A 209 13.59 -3.82 -26.64
N PRO A 210 13.52 -2.55 -27.08
CA PRO A 210 14.66 -1.90 -27.73
C PRO A 210 15.92 -1.83 -26.83
N TYR A 211 15.71 -1.59 -25.53
CA TYR A 211 16.80 -1.55 -24.55
C TYR A 211 17.32 -2.95 -24.25
N GLU A 212 16.45 -3.95 -24.14
CA GLU A 212 16.86 -5.35 -23.97
C GLU A 212 17.69 -5.86 -25.15
N ASP A 213 17.30 -5.52 -26.38
CA ASP A 213 18.01 -5.93 -27.60
C ASP A 213 19.39 -5.24 -27.71
N GLU A 214 19.46 -3.93 -27.42
CA GLU A 214 20.72 -3.18 -27.34
C GLU A 214 21.69 -3.82 -26.34
N LEU A 215 21.21 -4.06 -25.12
CA LEU A 215 22.00 -4.65 -24.04
C LEU A 215 22.43 -6.09 -24.35
N ALA A 216 21.54 -6.89 -24.93
CA ALA A 216 21.85 -8.27 -25.33
C ALA A 216 22.96 -8.30 -26.40
N SER A 217 22.86 -7.44 -27.40
CA SER A 217 23.87 -7.30 -28.46
C SER A 217 25.24 -6.89 -27.88
N LEU A 218 25.25 -5.91 -26.96
CA LEU A 218 26.48 -5.46 -26.32
C LEU A 218 27.11 -6.56 -25.46
N LEU A 219 26.31 -7.29 -24.68
CA LEU A 219 26.76 -8.42 -23.88
C LEU A 219 27.35 -9.54 -24.75
N GLU A 220 26.72 -9.83 -25.89
CA GLU A 220 27.21 -10.82 -26.86
C GLU A 220 28.52 -10.36 -27.51
N GLN A 221 28.62 -9.10 -27.92
CA GLN A 221 29.84 -8.52 -28.48
C GLN A 221 31.01 -8.64 -27.49
N ARG A 222 30.80 -8.26 -26.22
CA ARG A 222 31.81 -8.37 -25.15
C ARG A 222 32.22 -9.82 -24.91
N ARG A 223 31.27 -10.76 -24.92
CA ARG A 223 31.57 -12.18 -24.78
C ARG A 223 32.42 -12.69 -25.95
N ASN A 224 32.07 -12.32 -27.18
CA ASN A 224 32.77 -12.74 -28.39
C ASN A 224 34.18 -12.12 -28.51
N SER A 225 34.39 -10.90 -28.00
CA SER A 225 35.70 -10.26 -27.93
C SER A 225 36.54 -10.70 -26.73
N GLY A 226 35.99 -11.51 -25.83
CA GLY A 226 36.67 -11.95 -24.61
C GLY A 226 36.85 -10.84 -23.57
N GLU A 227 36.08 -9.75 -23.65
CA GLU A 227 36.19 -8.63 -22.74
C GLU A 227 35.77 -9.01 -21.31
N LYS A 228 36.50 -8.49 -20.32
CA LYS A 228 36.32 -8.80 -18.89
C LYS A 228 35.94 -7.54 -18.10
N PRO A 229 35.19 -7.67 -16.99
CA PRO A 229 34.56 -8.89 -16.49
C PRO A 229 33.38 -9.37 -17.36
N GLU A 230 33.18 -10.69 -17.44
CA GLU A 230 31.98 -11.28 -18.05
C GLU A 230 30.79 -11.15 -17.09
N ILE A 231 29.64 -10.67 -17.58
CA ILE A 231 28.42 -10.54 -16.78
C ILE A 231 27.64 -11.85 -16.84
N LEU A 232 27.37 -12.43 -15.66
CA LEU A 232 26.80 -13.78 -15.56
C LEU A 232 25.27 -13.78 -15.43
N ALA A 233 24.71 -12.97 -14.53
CA ALA A 233 23.29 -13.00 -14.18
C ALA A 233 22.84 -11.71 -13.45
N LEU A 234 21.52 -11.57 -13.31
CA LEU A 234 20.85 -10.58 -12.45
C LEU A 234 20.17 -11.29 -11.27
N ARG A 235 20.51 -10.90 -10.04
CA ARG A 235 19.93 -11.44 -8.80
C ARG A 235 19.27 -10.34 -8.00
N LEU A 236 17.94 -10.42 -7.86
CA LEU A 236 17.14 -9.36 -7.28
C LEU A 236 16.78 -9.63 -5.81
N TYR A 237 16.79 -8.58 -5.01
CA TYR A 237 16.33 -8.54 -3.62
C TYR A 237 15.31 -7.41 -3.49
N VAL A 238 14.04 -7.75 -3.36
CA VAL A 238 12.95 -6.77 -3.42
C VAL A 238 12.34 -6.59 -2.03
N TYR A 239 12.22 -5.35 -1.57
CA TYR A 239 11.58 -5.02 -0.30
C TYR A 239 10.39 -4.12 -0.55
N GLY A 240 9.31 -4.31 0.21
CA GLY A 240 8.21 -3.35 0.17
C GLY A 240 7.35 -3.34 1.41
N PHE A 241 6.75 -2.18 1.69
CA PHE A 241 5.82 -1.97 2.80
C PHE A 241 4.49 -1.42 2.27
N SER A 242 3.35 -1.84 2.82
CA SER A 242 2.04 -1.26 2.50
C SER A 242 1.70 -1.43 1.01
N ARG A 243 1.38 -0.33 0.32
CA ARG A 243 1.24 -0.29 -1.15
C ARG A 243 2.55 -0.53 -1.88
N GLY A 244 3.70 -0.19 -1.31
CA GLY A 244 5.01 -0.60 -1.82
C GLY A 244 5.21 -2.12 -1.78
N ALA A 245 4.64 -2.82 -0.79
CA ALA A 245 4.62 -4.28 -0.79
C ALA A 245 3.72 -4.86 -1.91
N ALA A 246 2.61 -4.18 -2.22
CA ALA A 246 1.78 -4.53 -3.36
C ALA A 246 2.52 -4.28 -4.69
N GLN A 247 3.22 -3.15 -4.80
CA GLN A 247 4.08 -2.83 -5.95
C GLN A 247 5.19 -3.88 -6.11
N ALA A 248 5.85 -4.32 -5.05
CA ALA A 248 6.85 -5.38 -5.10
C ALA A 248 6.29 -6.71 -5.65
N ARG A 249 5.06 -7.08 -5.28
CA ARG A 249 4.38 -8.29 -5.78
C ARG A 249 3.97 -8.14 -7.24
N ALA A 250 3.43 -6.98 -7.63
CA ALA A 250 3.09 -6.67 -9.00
C ALA A 250 4.34 -6.63 -9.91
N PHE A 251 5.41 -5.98 -9.44
CA PHE A 251 6.74 -5.98 -10.07
C PHE A 251 7.23 -7.40 -10.32
N ALA A 252 7.16 -8.29 -9.31
CA ALA A 252 7.60 -9.67 -9.46
C ALA A 252 6.81 -10.42 -10.54
N ASN A 253 5.49 -10.24 -10.58
CA ASN A 253 4.65 -10.87 -11.61
C ASN A 253 4.91 -10.31 -13.01
N TRP A 254 5.00 -8.99 -13.17
CA TRP A 254 5.25 -8.36 -14.47
C TRP A 254 6.65 -8.69 -14.98
N LEU A 255 7.65 -8.71 -14.11
CA LEU A 255 9.00 -9.12 -14.45
C LEU A 255 9.05 -10.60 -14.86
N MET A 256 8.34 -11.49 -14.14
CA MET A 256 8.22 -12.90 -14.53
C MET A 256 7.63 -13.04 -15.92
N GLU A 257 6.58 -12.29 -16.25
CA GLU A 257 5.95 -12.30 -17.56
C GLU A 257 6.90 -11.80 -18.67
N LEU A 258 7.61 -10.69 -18.43
CA LEU A 258 8.53 -10.09 -19.39
C LEU A 258 9.75 -10.98 -19.69
N THR A 259 10.25 -11.68 -18.68
CA THR A 259 11.52 -12.42 -18.76
C THR A 259 11.34 -13.90 -19.07
N ARG A 260 10.12 -14.45 -18.98
CA ARG A 260 9.86 -15.86 -19.25
C ARG A 260 10.18 -16.21 -20.70
N ARG A 261 11.04 -17.22 -20.89
CA ARG A 261 11.34 -17.86 -22.17
C ARG A 261 10.91 -19.32 -22.09
N GLN A 262 10.25 -19.81 -23.13
CA GLN A 262 9.79 -21.20 -23.23
C GLN A 262 10.40 -21.86 -24.46
N ASN A 263 10.89 -23.08 -24.29
CA ASN A 263 11.36 -23.95 -25.36
C ASN A 263 10.83 -25.36 -25.13
N GLY A 264 9.72 -25.70 -25.80
CA GLY A 264 8.97 -26.92 -25.50
C GLY A 264 8.45 -26.91 -24.06
N GLU A 265 8.73 -27.98 -23.31
CA GLU A 265 8.35 -28.12 -21.89
C GLU A 265 9.30 -27.41 -20.92
N ALA A 266 10.43 -26.88 -21.41
CA ALA A 266 11.41 -26.21 -20.59
C ALA A 266 11.19 -24.69 -20.53
N SER A 267 11.27 -24.13 -19.33
CA SER A 267 11.18 -22.69 -19.10
C SER A 267 12.40 -22.15 -18.37
N GLU A 268 12.82 -20.94 -18.73
CA GLU A 268 13.82 -20.16 -18.02
C GLU A 268 13.42 -18.68 -18.01
N TYR A 269 14.14 -17.89 -17.22
CA TYR A 269 13.90 -16.45 -17.10
C TYR A 269 15.15 -15.69 -17.51
N ARG A 270 15.02 -14.82 -18.51
CA ARG A 270 16.13 -14.02 -19.05
C ARG A 270 15.77 -12.58 -19.28
N PHE A 271 16.69 -11.69 -18.95
CA PHE A 271 16.67 -10.26 -19.27
C PHE A 271 17.91 -9.89 -20.07
N ALA A 272 17.75 -9.30 -21.26
CA ALA A 272 18.88 -9.02 -22.17
C ALA A 272 19.82 -10.24 -22.40
N GLY A 273 19.25 -11.45 -22.46
CA GLY A 273 19.99 -12.70 -22.60
C GLY A 273 20.61 -13.27 -21.31
N LEU A 274 20.66 -12.51 -20.22
CA LEU A 274 21.19 -12.96 -18.92
C LEU A 274 20.13 -13.69 -18.09
N PRO A 275 20.48 -14.79 -17.39
CA PRO A 275 19.62 -15.37 -16.36
C PRO A 275 19.22 -14.34 -15.30
N ILE A 276 17.96 -14.36 -14.91
CA ILE A 276 17.41 -13.47 -13.87
C ILE A 276 16.57 -14.24 -12.86
N SER A 277 16.74 -13.91 -11.59
CA SER A 277 15.90 -14.43 -10.50
C SER A 277 15.70 -13.40 -9.40
N ILE A 278 14.58 -13.53 -8.69
CA ILE A 278 14.36 -12.87 -7.41
C ILE A 278 14.80 -13.83 -6.30
N GLU A 279 15.96 -13.55 -5.71
CA GLU A 279 16.52 -14.36 -4.62
C GLU A 279 15.75 -14.14 -3.31
N PHE A 280 15.20 -12.94 -3.10
CA PHE A 280 14.42 -12.61 -1.90
C PHE A 280 13.35 -11.55 -2.17
N ILE A 281 12.14 -11.76 -1.64
CA ILE A 281 11.12 -10.72 -1.47
C ILE A 281 10.79 -10.56 0.01
N GLY A 282 11.03 -9.37 0.55
CA GLY A 282 10.65 -8.97 1.91
C GLY A 282 9.45 -8.04 1.91
N LEU A 283 8.33 -8.46 2.49
CA LEU A 283 7.09 -7.70 2.52
C LEU A 283 6.72 -7.32 3.96
N PHE A 284 6.30 -6.08 4.16
CA PHE A 284 5.64 -5.62 5.37
C PHE A 284 4.19 -5.28 5.03
N ASP A 285 3.26 -6.00 5.67
CA ASP A 285 1.82 -5.74 5.76
C ASP A 285 1.21 -5.21 4.45
N THR A 286 1.03 -6.08 3.46
CA THR A 286 0.67 -5.64 2.10
C THR A 286 -0.74 -5.08 2.06
N VAL A 287 -0.89 -3.91 1.46
CA VAL A 287 -2.18 -3.27 1.23
C VAL A 287 -2.26 -2.94 -0.26
N ALA A 288 -3.19 -3.55 -0.98
CA ALA A 288 -3.36 -3.34 -2.43
C ALA A 288 -4.49 -2.36 -2.78
N ALA A 289 -5.15 -1.79 -1.77
CA ALA A 289 -6.47 -1.22 -1.96
C ALA A 289 -6.50 0.28 -2.30
N VAL A 290 -7.57 0.68 -3.00
CA VAL A 290 -7.98 2.08 -3.19
C VAL A 290 -8.36 2.66 -1.86
N GLY A 291 -7.63 3.66 -1.40
CA GLY A 291 -8.02 4.42 -0.24
C GLY A 291 -9.39 5.03 -0.54
N LEU A 292 -10.39 4.49 0.10
CA LEU A 292 -11.66 5.16 0.28
C LEU A 292 -11.52 5.78 1.66
N ALA A 293 -11.72 7.09 1.77
CA ALA A 293 -11.82 7.69 3.08
C ALA A 293 -12.95 6.96 3.83
N ASP A 294 -12.76 6.65 5.12
CA ASP A 294 -13.68 5.91 6.03
C ASP A 294 -15.05 6.63 6.23
N SER A 295 -15.38 7.55 5.35
CA SER A 295 -16.58 8.36 5.24
C SER A 295 -17.89 7.59 5.00
N ALA A 296 -17.82 6.28 4.79
CA ALA A 296 -18.92 5.50 4.25
C ALA A 296 -18.58 3.99 4.41
N PRO A 297 -19.52 3.06 4.71
CA PRO A 297 -19.23 1.61 4.84
C PRO A 297 -18.92 0.92 3.50
N PHE A 298 -18.07 1.54 2.69
CA PHE A 298 -17.40 0.92 1.56
C PHE A 298 -16.16 0.19 2.06
N ALA A 299 -15.95 -1.03 1.58
CA ALA A 299 -14.67 -1.70 1.71
C ALA A 299 -13.82 -1.38 0.48
N ALA A 300 -12.63 -0.85 0.72
CA ALA A 300 -11.62 -0.62 -0.31
C ALA A 300 -11.21 -1.96 -0.96
N GLY A 301 -11.27 -2.04 -2.29
CA GLY A 301 -10.76 -3.17 -3.07
C GLY A 301 -9.50 -2.80 -3.84
N HIS A 302 -8.96 -3.75 -4.61
CA HIS A 302 -7.65 -3.62 -5.25
C HIS A 302 -7.57 -2.47 -6.26
N MET A 303 -6.39 -1.85 -6.37
CA MET A 303 -5.99 -1.07 -7.54
C MET A 303 -6.10 -1.91 -8.82
N ASP A 304 -6.27 -1.24 -9.96
CA ASP A 304 -6.25 -1.88 -11.27
C ASP A 304 -4.97 -2.72 -11.51
N TRP A 305 -3.80 -2.15 -11.24
CA TRP A 305 -2.50 -2.81 -11.39
C TRP A 305 -2.26 -3.93 -10.36
N ALA A 306 -2.97 -3.91 -9.23
CA ALA A 306 -2.87 -4.92 -8.18
C ALA A 306 -3.81 -6.12 -8.41
N SER A 307 -4.88 -5.90 -9.18
CA SER A 307 -5.88 -6.92 -9.49
C SER A 307 -5.25 -8.08 -10.28
N GLY A 308 -5.25 -9.27 -9.67
CA GLY A 308 -4.64 -10.47 -10.26
C GLY A 308 -3.12 -10.56 -10.14
N THR A 309 -2.45 -9.58 -9.51
CA THR A 309 -0.98 -9.53 -9.39
C THR A 309 -0.47 -9.59 -7.95
N MET A 310 -1.38 -9.63 -6.96
CA MET A 310 -1.01 -9.88 -5.57
C MET A 310 -0.60 -11.33 -5.34
N ARG A 311 -1.13 -12.30 -6.09
CA ARG A 311 -0.64 -13.68 -6.01
C ARG A 311 0.87 -13.71 -6.29
N LEU A 312 1.67 -14.30 -5.40
CA LEU A 312 3.11 -14.44 -5.65
C LEU A 312 3.35 -15.25 -6.94
N PRO A 313 4.43 -14.98 -7.70
CA PRO A 313 4.77 -15.70 -8.91
C PRO A 313 4.63 -17.22 -8.79
N ASP A 314 3.72 -17.78 -9.59
CA ASP A 314 3.65 -19.23 -9.79
C ASP A 314 4.58 -19.62 -10.94
N GLU A 315 5.58 -20.43 -10.61
CA GLU A 315 6.22 -21.23 -11.63
C GLU A 315 5.28 -22.40 -11.96
N SER A 316 5.11 -22.67 -13.26
CA SER A 316 4.48 -23.93 -13.69
C SER A 316 5.26 -25.10 -13.06
N GLN A 317 4.63 -26.28 -12.95
CA GLN A 317 5.40 -27.49 -12.65
C GLN A 317 6.42 -27.70 -13.77
N VAL A 318 7.63 -27.16 -13.59
CA VAL A 318 8.71 -27.23 -14.57
C VAL A 318 9.10 -28.71 -14.67
N GLN A 319 8.70 -29.36 -15.77
CA GLN A 319 9.03 -30.77 -16.02
C GLN A 319 10.50 -30.93 -16.44
N ALA A 320 11.09 -29.89 -17.05
CA ALA A 320 12.50 -29.82 -17.40
C ALA A 320 13.03 -28.37 -17.34
N CYS A 321 14.25 -28.16 -16.86
CA CYS A 321 14.90 -26.87 -16.94
C CYS A 321 15.79 -26.80 -18.18
N MET A 322 15.87 -25.63 -18.81
CA MET A 322 16.94 -25.37 -19.79
C MET A 322 18.29 -25.48 -19.07
N PRO A 323 19.29 -26.19 -19.63
CA PRO A 323 20.62 -26.24 -19.05
C PRO A 323 21.21 -24.83 -18.96
N THR A 324 21.35 -24.28 -17.76
CA THR A 324 22.04 -23.00 -17.58
C THR A 324 23.51 -23.21 -17.21
N GLY A 325 24.31 -22.19 -17.50
CA GLY A 325 25.69 -22.06 -17.03
C GLY A 325 25.81 -22.04 -15.50
N LEU A 326 24.72 -21.81 -14.78
CA LEU A 326 24.68 -21.36 -13.39
C LEU A 326 23.90 -22.36 -12.49
N PRO A 327 23.82 -22.13 -11.16
CA PRO A 327 23.05 -22.96 -10.21
C PRO A 327 21.54 -22.98 -10.53
N GLU A 328 20.71 -23.65 -9.71
CA GLU A 328 19.26 -23.86 -9.89
C GLU A 328 18.46 -22.61 -10.35
N ASP A 329 18.50 -22.29 -11.65
CA ASP A 329 17.87 -21.10 -12.26
C ASP A 329 16.49 -21.41 -12.83
N CYS A 330 15.94 -22.57 -12.47
CA CYS A 330 14.60 -23.00 -12.88
C CYS A 330 13.48 -22.17 -12.23
N LEU A 331 13.75 -21.68 -11.01
CA LEU A 331 12.79 -20.92 -10.22
C LEU A 331 13.06 -19.41 -10.41
N PHE A 332 12.05 -18.65 -10.75
CA PHE A 332 12.07 -17.21 -10.78
C PHE A 332 12.14 -16.62 -9.36
N LEU A 333 11.30 -17.09 -8.43
CA LEU A 333 11.24 -16.58 -7.05
C LEU A 333 11.77 -17.64 -6.06
N LYS A 334 12.91 -17.36 -5.43
CA LYS A 334 13.55 -18.31 -4.50
C LYS A 334 12.98 -18.26 -3.09
N ARG A 335 12.71 -17.06 -2.56
CA ARG A 335 12.29 -16.88 -1.17
C ARG A 335 11.40 -15.66 -0.97
N CYS A 336 10.36 -15.79 -0.14
CA CYS A 336 9.56 -14.66 0.32
C CYS A 336 9.31 -14.71 1.83
N VAL A 337 9.40 -13.56 2.49
CA VAL A 337 8.97 -13.38 3.88
C VAL A 337 7.98 -12.21 3.93
N HIS A 338 6.81 -12.46 4.51
CA HIS A 338 5.77 -11.44 4.70
C HIS A 338 5.48 -11.27 6.19
N LEU A 339 5.67 -10.07 6.72
CA LEU A 339 5.39 -9.73 8.12
C LEU A 339 4.10 -8.91 8.18
N VAL A 340 3.08 -9.36 8.91
CA VAL A 340 1.73 -8.77 8.89
C VAL A 340 1.28 -8.31 10.27
N SER A 341 0.50 -7.23 10.30
CA SER A 341 -0.08 -6.65 11.51
C SER A 341 -1.26 -7.47 12.03
N ALA A 342 -1.27 -7.73 13.34
CA ALA A 342 -2.37 -8.41 14.03
C ALA A 342 -3.51 -7.46 14.44
N HIS A 343 -3.23 -6.18 14.64
CA HIS A 343 -4.16 -5.24 15.29
C HIS A 343 -4.72 -4.16 14.36
N GLU A 344 -4.20 -4.01 13.14
CA GLU A 344 -4.78 -3.09 12.14
C GLU A 344 -6.24 -3.46 11.84
N GLN A 345 -7.13 -2.46 11.74
CA GLN A 345 -8.58 -2.66 11.58
C GLN A 345 -9.21 -1.71 10.55
N ARG A 346 -8.51 -0.67 10.06
CA ARG A 346 -9.10 0.33 9.16
C ARG A 346 -9.64 -0.29 7.88
N ALA A 347 -10.84 0.13 7.48
CA ALA A 347 -11.46 -0.27 6.21
C ALA A 347 -10.62 0.12 4.98
N SER A 348 -9.86 1.21 5.09
CA SER A 348 -8.92 1.71 4.07
C SER A 348 -7.60 0.92 3.96
N PHE A 349 -7.30 0.00 4.89
CA PHE A 349 -6.06 -0.79 4.93
C PHE A 349 -6.29 -2.32 5.00
N PRO A 350 -7.05 -2.91 4.05
CA PRO A 350 -7.20 -4.37 3.99
C PRO A 350 -5.86 -5.05 3.72
N LEU A 351 -5.65 -6.21 4.32
CA LEU A 351 -4.44 -7.01 4.13
C LEU A 351 -4.56 -7.90 2.88
N ASP A 352 -3.50 -7.95 2.09
CA ASP A 352 -3.32 -9.01 1.09
C ASP A 352 -2.33 -10.04 1.63
N SER A 353 -2.84 -11.19 2.07
CA SER A 353 -1.98 -12.30 2.48
C SER A 353 -1.26 -12.91 1.27
N ILE A 354 -0.11 -13.55 1.50
CA ILE A 354 0.58 -14.37 0.49
C ILE A 354 0.02 -15.80 0.40
N ARG A 355 -0.95 -16.16 1.27
CA ARG A 355 -1.65 -17.44 1.22
C ARG A 355 -2.59 -17.48 0.02
N ARG A 356 -2.60 -18.61 -0.69
CA ARG A 356 -3.36 -18.80 -1.93
C ARG A 356 -3.65 -20.28 -2.20
N ARG A 357 -4.70 -20.55 -2.98
CA ARG A 357 -4.92 -21.91 -3.52
C ARG A 357 -3.92 -22.26 -4.59
N GLU A 358 -3.58 -23.54 -4.69
CA GLU A 358 -2.83 -24.03 -5.85
C GLU A 358 -3.68 -23.92 -7.11
N LYS A 359 -3.01 -23.77 -8.26
CA LYS A 359 -3.67 -23.80 -9.56
C LYS A 359 -3.53 -25.18 -10.18
N THR A 360 -4.58 -25.65 -10.85
CA THR A 360 -4.57 -26.82 -11.71
C THR A 360 -3.77 -26.54 -13.00
N ALA A 361 -3.49 -27.57 -13.80
CA ALA A 361 -2.67 -27.45 -15.00
C ALA A 361 -3.27 -26.54 -16.09
N ASP A 362 -4.60 -26.39 -16.10
CA ASP A 362 -5.35 -25.46 -16.95
C ASP A 362 -5.39 -24.02 -16.41
N GLY A 363 -4.73 -23.75 -15.28
CA GLY A 363 -4.62 -22.43 -14.66
C GLY A 363 -5.80 -22.03 -13.77
N ALA A 364 -6.82 -22.88 -13.64
CA ALA A 364 -7.91 -22.69 -12.68
C ALA A 364 -7.41 -22.91 -11.25
N ARG A 365 -8.13 -22.40 -10.24
CA ARG A 365 -7.79 -22.62 -8.84
C ARG A 365 -8.36 -23.96 -8.38
N ASP A 366 -7.55 -24.77 -7.71
CA ASP A 366 -7.96 -26.09 -7.24
C ASP A 366 -8.81 -25.97 -5.97
N ASP A 367 -10.13 -25.92 -6.14
CA ASP A 367 -11.09 -25.85 -5.03
C ASP A 367 -11.07 -27.08 -4.13
N SER A 368 -10.50 -28.21 -4.59
CA SER A 368 -10.31 -29.43 -3.79
C SER A 368 -9.12 -29.33 -2.82
N ARG A 369 -8.25 -28.33 -2.99
CA ARG A 369 -7.05 -28.10 -2.16
C ARG A 369 -7.23 -26.91 -1.23
N PRO A 370 -6.66 -26.94 -0.02
CA PRO A 370 -6.73 -25.80 0.88
C PRO A 370 -5.94 -24.61 0.36
N SER A 371 -6.35 -23.41 0.76
CA SER A 371 -5.52 -22.21 0.62
C SER A 371 -4.27 -22.37 1.49
N THR A 372 -3.09 -22.29 0.87
CA THR A 372 -1.79 -22.61 1.49
C THR A 372 -0.70 -21.63 1.05
N TYR A 373 0.50 -21.74 1.62
CA TYR A 373 1.65 -20.92 1.24
C TYR A 373 2.48 -21.62 0.17
N ARG A 374 3.01 -20.85 -0.80
CA ARG A 374 3.95 -21.37 -1.80
C ARG A 374 5.20 -21.89 -1.08
N LYS A 375 5.85 -22.92 -1.64
CA LYS A 375 7.17 -23.38 -1.17
C LYS A 375 8.14 -22.20 -1.03
N ASP A 376 8.95 -22.23 0.04
CA ASP A 376 9.95 -21.22 0.37
C ASP A 376 9.37 -19.80 0.58
N THR A 377 8.10 -19.75 1.02
CA THR A 377 7.44 -18.51 1.45
C THR A 377 6.88 -18.66 2.85
N TRP A 378 6.99 -17.60 3.66
CA TRP A 378 6.56 -17.60 5.05
C TRP A 378 5.85 -16.30 5.39
N GLU A 379 4.71 -16.40 6.07
CA GLU A 379 3.96 -15.26 6.59
C GLU A 379 3.96 -15.31 8.12
N TYR A 380 4.34 -14.20 8.76
CA TYR A 380 4.47 -14.06 10.21
C TYR A 380 3.58 -12.93 10.73
N VAL A 381 2.80 -13.22 11.76
CA VAL A 381 1.97 -12.24 12.46
C VAL A 381 2.76 -11.52 13.55
N TYR A 382 2.67 -10.19 13.57
CA TYR A 382 3.32 -9.27 14.50
C TYR A 382 2.29 -8.43 15.28
N PRO A 383 2.58 -8.03 16.53
CA PRO A 383 1.75 -7.08 17.23
C PRO A 383 1.88 -5.69 16.61
N GLY A 384 0.86 -4.88 16.87
CA GLY A 384 0.80 -3.48 16.47
C GLY A 384 -0.08 -3.27 15.23
N MET A 385 -0.23 -2.01 14.85
CA MET A 385 -0.94 -1.55 13.65
C MET A 385 -0.07 -1.67 12.40
N HIS A 386 -0.50 -1.07 11.29
CA HIS A 386 0.21 -1.09 10.01
C HIS A 386 1.69 -0.64 10.09
N SER A 387 1.94 0.58 10.56
CA SER A 387 3.29 1.15 10.64
C SER A 387 4.08 0.70 11.88
N ASP A 388 3.44 0.03 12.84
CA ASP A 388 4.15 -0.73 13.88
C ASP A 388 4.89 -1.94 13.29
N VAL A 389 4.50 -2.40 12.10
CA VAL A 389 5.18 -3.48 11.37
C VAL A 389 6.12 -2.92 10.30
N GLY A 390 5.63 -1.96 9.50
CA GLY A 390 6.40 -1.39 8.39
C GLY A 390 7.38 -0.26 8.75
N GLY A 391 7.29 0.29 9.96
CA GLY A 391 7.98 1.54 10.31
C GLY A 391 7.27 2.78 9.77
N GLY A 392 7.77 3.96 10.13
CA GLY A 392 7.21 5.25 9.71
C GLY A 392 6.64 6.12 10.84
N TYR A 393 6.45 5.55 12.04
CA TYR A 393 6.12 6.34 13.23
C TYR A 393 7.39 6.96 13.84
N PRO A 394 7.40 8.26 14.17
CA PRO A 394 8.47 8.83 14.97
C PRO A 394 8.35 8.44 16.46
N PRO A 395 9.48 8.42 17.21
CA PRO A 395 9.43 8.36 18.67
C PRO A 395 8.61 9.50 19.26
N GLY A 396 7.73 9.17 20.21
CA GLY A 396 6.84 10.13 20.87
C GLY A 396 5.46 10.28 20.22
N ASP A 397 5.28 9.83 18.98
CA ASP A 397 3.98 9.83 18.29
C ASP A 397 2.94 9.08 19.13
N GLN A 398 1.78 9.69 19.38
CA GLN A 398 0.75 9.17 20.26
C GLN A 398 1.24 8.77 21.67
N GLY A 399 2.37 9.32 22.11
CA GLY A 399 3.04 9.00 23.36
C GLY A 399 3.79 7.67 23.38
N LYS A 400 4.05 7.07 22.21
CA LYS A 400 4.70 5.75 22.05
C LYS A 400 6.22 5.88 21.89
N ALA A 401 6.96 4.82 22.20
CA ALA A 401 8.42 4.73 22.01
C ALA A 401 9.20 5.93 22.58
N ARG A 402 8.82 6.40 23.78
CA ARG A 402 9.36 7.63 24.38
C ARG A 402 10.85 7.56 24.70
N GLY A 403 11.43 6.37 24.81
CA GLY A 403 12.88 6.17 24.94
C GLY A 403 13.67 6.36 23.65
N GLY A 404 13.02 6.70 22.52
CA GLY A 404 13.65 6.97 21.24
C GLY A 404 13.48 5.83 20.22
N GLN A 405 14.26 5.88 19.14
CA GLN A 405 14.18 4.96 17.99
C GLN A 405 14.20 3.48 18.39
N GLY A 406 15.03 3.12 19.38
CA GLY A 406 15.18 1.74 19.84
C GLY A 406 13.96 1.17 20.56
N GLU A 407 12.96 1.99 20.90
CA GLU A 407 11.70 1.54 21.50
C GLU A 407 10.54 1.47 20.51
N LEU A 408 10.72 1.83 19.24
CA LEU A 408 9.67 1.67 18.23
C LEU A 408 9.37 0.19 17.98
N LEU A 409 8.08 -0.20 18.00
CA LEU A 409 7.69 -1.60 17.81
C LEU A 409 8.19 -2.18 16.48
N SER A 410 8.31 -1.32 15.46
CA SER A 410 8.80 -1.65 14.12
C SER A 410 10.26 -2.10 14.07
N GLN A 411 11.06 -1.88 15.12
CA GLN A 411 12.44 -2.39 15.20
C GLN A 411 12.48 -3.93 15.18
N ILE A 412 11.51 -4.60 15.79
CA ILE A 412 11.48 -6.07 15.83
C ILE A 412 11.27 -6.68 14.43
N PRO A 413 10.25 -6.28 13.64
CA PRO A 413 10.11 -6.75 12.26
C PRO A 413 11.25 -6.28 11.35
N LEU A 414 11.86 -5.11 11.57
CA LEU A 414 13.07 -4.67 10.84
C LEU A 414 14.21 -5.69 10.98
N HIS A 415 14.56 -6.07 12.21
CA HIS A 415 15.59 -7.06 12.47
C HIS A 415 15.25 -8.45 11.92
N HIS A 416 13.98 -8.87 11.99
CA HIS A 416 13.57 -10.14 11.40
C HIS A 416 13.72 -10.12 9.87
N MET A 417 13.33 -9.02 9.21
CA MET A 417 13.45 -8.88 7.76
C MET A 417 14.92 -8.86 7.35
N TYR A 418 15.75 -8.03 8.00
CA TYR A 418 17.19 -7.98 7.77
C TYR A 418 17.81 -9.38 7.85
N ARG A 419 17.54 -10.12 8.94
CA ARG A 419 18.11 -11.47 9.14
C ARG A 419 17.66 -12.44 8.06
N SER A 420 16.40 -12.35 7.64
CA SER A 420 15.83 -13.23 6.61
C SER A 420 16.44 -12.96 5.24
N ALA A 421 16.60 -11.68 4.89
CA ALA A 421 17.25 -11.23 3.67
C ALA A 421 18.74 -11.60 3.65
N PHE A 422 19.45 -11.34 4.74
CA PHE A 422 20.87 -11.68 4.90
C PHE A 422 21.11 -13.19 4.75
N ALA A 423 20.26 -14.02 5.34
CA ALA A 423 20.30 -15.47 5.19
C ALA A 423 19.99 -15.95 3.76
N ALA A 424 19.28 -15.14 2.96
CA ALA A 424 19.01 -15.40 1.55
C ALA A 424 20.13 -14.90 0.62
N GLY A 425 21.20 -14.30 1.16
CA GLY A 425 22.33 -13.77 0.38
C GLY A 425 22.20 -12.29 0.01
N ALA A 426 21.22 -11.56 0.56
CA ALA A 426 21.04 -10.15 0.27
C ALA A 426 22.32 -9.33 0.48
N PRO A 427 22.64 -8.38 -0.41
CA PRO A 427 23.79 -7.51 -0.31
C PRO A 427 23.50 -6.42 0.72
N LEU A 428 23.65 -6.77 2.00
CA LEU A 428 23.47 -5.85 3.12
C LEU A 428 24.81 -5.59 3.81
N GLN A 429 25.00 -4.34 4.23
CA GLN A 429 26.06 -3.91 5.12
C GLN A 429 25.92 -4.63 6.47
N VAL A 430 27.04 -4.73 7.20
CA VAL A 430 27.14 -5.41 8.49
C VAL A 430 27.79 -4.51 9.54
N PRO A 431 27.58 -4.76 10.84
CA PRO A 431 28.27 -4.01 11.90
C PRO A 431 29.78 -4.10 11.76
N GLU A 432 30.48 -3.01 12.05
CA GLU A 432 31.95 -2.96 11.99
C GLU A 432 32.61 -4.07 12.83
N ALA A 433 32.01 -4.40 13.98
CA ALA A 433 32.50 -5.45 14.89
C ALA A 433 32.62 -6.85 14.27
N VAL A 434 31.93 -7.13 13.16
CA VAL A 434 31.98 -8.43 12.46
C VAL A 434 32.53 -8.32 11.03
N ALA A 435 33.08 -7.16 10.68
CA ALA A 435 33.51 -6.80 9.32
C ALA A 435 35.04 -6.69 9.18
N GLU A 436 35.80 -7.33 10.07
CA GLU A 436 37.27 -7.31 10.01
C GLU A 436 37.78 -7.84 8.66
N GLY A 437 38.66 -7.09 8.01
CA GLY A 437 39.22 -7.44 6.70
C GLY A 437 38.28 -7.25 5.50
N LEU A 438 37.05 -6.77 5.70
CA LEU A 438 36.12 -6.44 4.62
C LEU A 438 36.32 -5.02 4.10
N GLU A 439 35.86 -4.80 2.87
CA GLU A 439 35.83 -3.48 2.25
C GLU A 439 34.93 -2.51 3.04
N GLN A 440 35.28 -1.21 3.04
CA GLN A 440 34.54 -0.21 3.83
C GLN A 440 33.06 -0.13 3.46
N TRP A 441 32.74 -0.28 2.17
CA TRP A 441 31.36 -0.26 1.67
C TRP A 441 30.50 -1.46 2.12
N ARG A 442 31.09 -2.48 2.78
CA ARG A 442 30.35 -3.57 3.43
C ARG A 442 29.99 -3.27 4.88
N LYS A 443 30.49 -2.18 5.45
CA LYS A 443 30.27 -1.82 6.85
C LYS A 443 29.14 -0.81 6.95
N MET A 444 28.32 -0.96 7.99
CA MET A 444 27.39 0.08 8.39
C MET A 444 28.16 1.27 8.94
N ASP A 445 27.85 2.47 8.46
CA ASP A 445 28.26 3.70 9.13
C ASP A 445 27.50 3.88 10.47
N PRO A 446 27.91 4.83 11.33
CA PRO A 446 27.27 5.02 12.63
C PRO A 446 25.78 5.39 12.55
N GLU A 447 25.35 6.11 11.52
CA GLU A 447 23.95 6.53 11.34
C GLU A 447 23.09 5.30 10.99
N THR A 448 23.49 4.55 9.96
CA THR A 448 22.86 3.30 9.53
C THR A 448 22.84 2.27 10.65
N PHE A 449 23.94 2.11 11.41
CA PHE A 449 23.95 1.20 12.56
C PHE A 449 22.98 1.65 13.66
N GLY A 450 22.86 2.96 13.90
CA GLY A 450 21.95 3.56 14.86
C GLY A 450 20.47 3.32 14.54
N GLU A 451 20.10 3.25 13.26
CA GLU A 451 18.73 2.93 12.82
C GLU A 451 18.27 1.52 13.23
N PHE A 452 19.20 0.61 13.53
CA PHE A 452 18.95 -0.75 14.02
C PHE A 452 19.09 -0.86 15.54
N ALA A 453 19.06 0.26 16.28
CA ALA A 453 18.98 0.23 17.74
C ALA A 453 17.70 -0.51 18.19
N VAL A 454 17.81 -1.34 19.23
CA VAL A 454 16.66 -2.04 19.84
C VAL A 454 16.86 -2.09 21.34
N GLY A 455 15.85 -1.65 22.09
CA GLY A 455 15.88 -1.59 23.55
C GLY A 455 15.43 -2.88 24.24
N ASP A 456 15.98 -3.15 25.41
CA ASP A 456 15.60 -4.29 26.26
C ASP A 456 14.14 -4.22 26.71
N THR A 457 13.63 -3.01 26.98
CA THR A 457 12.23 -2.74 27.32
C THR A 457 11.29 -3.23 26.23
N LEU A 458 11.55 -2.80 24.99
CA LEU A 458 10.77 -3.23 23.82
C LEU A 458 10.85 -4.75 23.64
N THR A 459 12.05 -5.32 23.71
CA THR A 459 12.27 -6.77 23.57
C THR A 459 11.48 -7.58 24.59
N THR A 460 11.51 -7.16 25.86
CA THR A 460 10.79 -7.82 26.96
C THR A 460 9.28 -7.80 26.72
N ARG A 461 8.73 -6.63 26.37
CA ARG A 461 7.30 -6.43 26.11
C ARG A 461 6.82 -7.17 24.87
N PHE A 462 7.60 -7.13 23.78
CA PHE A 462 7.33 -7.92 22.57
C PHE A 462 7.31 -9.43 22.88
N ASN A 463 8.29 -9.94 23.63
CA ASN A 463 8.35 -11.35 23.99
C ASN A 463 7.19 -11.78 24.92
N SER A 464 6.66 -10.86 25.74
CA SER A 464 5.44 -11.09 26.51
C SER A 464 4.22 -11.30 25.60
N TRP A 465 4.05 -10.47 24.56
CA TRP A 465 3.03 -10.69 23.52
C TRP A 465 3.26 -11.98 22.75
N GLN A 466 4.50 -12.27 22.38
CA GLN A 466 4.85 -13.47 21.62
C GLN A 466 4.47 -14.75 22.38
N LYS A 467 4.74 -14.78 23.70
CA LYS A 467 4.45 -15.92 24.57
C LYS A 467 2.95 -16.21 24.71
N GLN A 468 2.11 -15.17 24.66
CA GLN A 468 0.66 -15.36 24.74
C GLN A 468 0.04 -15.71 23.39
N ALA A 469 0.65 -15.30 22.27
CA ALA A 469 0.12 -15.49 20.93
C ALA A 469 -0.02 -16.98 20.57
N LYS A 470 -1.08 -17.34 19.83
CA LYS A 470 -1.39 -18.73 19.46
C LYS A 470 -1.41 -18.89 17.96
N ALA A 471 -0.68 -19.87 17.44
CA ALA A 471 -0.71 -20.23 16.03
C ALA A 471 -2.08 -20.80 15.63
N GLY A 472 -2.44 -20.60 14.36
CA GLY A 472 -3.69 -21.04 13.74
C GLY A 472 -3.77 -20.51 12.32
N SER A 473 -4.93 -20.60 11.68
CA SER A 473 -5.17 -19.85 10.44
C SER A 473 -5.07 -18.34 10.71
N LEU A 474 -4.68 -17.54 9.71
CA LEU A 474 -4.53 -16.10 9.87
C LEU A 474 -5.81 -15.45 10.42
N GLU A 475 -6.98 -15.90 9.96
CA GLU A 475 -8.28 -15.45 10.43
C GLU A 475 -8.44 -15.67 11.94
N ASN A 476 -8.10 -16.86 12.44
CA ASN A 476 -8.22 -17.17 13.87
C ASN A 476 -7.20 -16.38 14.72
N VAL A 477 -6.01 -16.12 14.18
CA VAL A 477 -5.02 -15.26 14.85
C VAL A 477 -5.55 -13.82 14.92
N ILE A 478 -6.05 -13.27 13.82
CA ILE A 478 -6.65 -11.92 13.80
C ILE A 478 -7.82 -11.82 14.78
N LYS A 479 -8.75 -12.78 14.77
CA LYS A 479 -9.88 -12.78 15.72
C LYS A 479 -9.41 -12.71 17.17
N ARG A 480 -8.38 -13.48 17.51
CA ARG A 480 -7.83 -13.55 18.87
C ARG A 480 -7.05 -12.30 19.28
N GLU A 481 -6.21 -11.77 18.39
CA GLU A 481 -5.39 -10.60 18.67
C GLU A 481 -6.22 -9.31 18.66
N GLN A 482 -7.24 -9.22 17.81
CA GLN A 482 -8.19 -8.10 17.86
C GLN A 482 -9.06 -8.15 19.12
N ALA A 483 -9.44 -9.33 19.60
CA ALA A 483 -10.05 -9.45 20.93
C ALA A 483 -9.09 -9.02 22.07
N LEU A 484 -7.77 -9.24 21.92
CA LEU A 484 -6.75 -8.81 22.88
C LEU A 484 -6.65 -7.28 22.94
N ILE A 485 -6.53 -6.60 21.80
CA ILE A 485 -6.47 -5.13 21.82
C ILE A 485 -7.82 -4.50 22.20
N THR A 486 -8.95 -5.10 21.82
CA THR A 486 -10.28 -4.67 22.31
C THR A 486 -10.35 -4.76 23.83
N ALA A 487 -9.82 -5.82 24.45
CA ALA A 487 -9.74 -5.93 25.90
C ALA A 487 -8.91 -4.82 26.56
N TRP A 488 -7.79 -4.43 25.94
CA TRP A 488 -7.01 -3.28 26.39
C TRP A 488 -7.80 -1.96 26.26
N ARG A 489 -8.49 -1.75 25.13
CA ARG A 489 -9.34 -0.55 24.89
C ARG A 489 -10.52 -0.46 25.86
N ILE A 490 -11.10 -1.58 26.31
CA ILE A 490 -12.16 -1.57 27.34
C ILE A 490 -11.67 -0.87 28.61
N ASP A 491 -10.47 -1.16 29.09
CA ASP A 491 -9.95 -0.51 30.29
C ASP A 491 -9.41 0.90 30.00
N ARG A 492 -8.61 1.06 28.94
CA ARG A 492 -7.90 2.33 28.65
C ARG A 492 -8.78 3.39 28.02
N TYR A 493 -9.66 3.03 27.10
CA TYR A 493 -10.55 3.97 26.41
C TYR A 493 -11.89 4.07 27.12
N ALA A 494 -12.64 2.96 27.22
CA ALA A 494 -13.98 2.99 27.82
C ALA A 494 -13.95 3.28 29.33
N GLY A 495 -12.91 2.81 30.05
CA GLY A 495 -12.63 3.17 31.45
C GLY A 495 -12.21 4.65 31.67
N GLY A 496 -11.90 5.36 30.59
CA GLY A 496 -11.58 6.78 30.55
C GLY A 496 -10.09 7.04 30.31
N ILE A 497 -9.76 7.47 29.09
CA ILE A 497 -8.37 7.73 28.64
C ILE A 497 -7.65 8.78 29.49
N ASP A 498 -8.37 9.81 29.96
CA ASP A 498 -7.85 10.89 30.80
C ASP A 498 -7.26 10.43 32.15
N LYS A 499 -7.58 9.21 32.59
CA LYS A 499 -7.10 8.62 33.85
C LYS A 499 -5.84 7.77 33.65
N GLN A 500 -5.43 7.54 32.41
CA GLN A 500 -4.40 6.56 32.07
C GLN A 500 -3.01 7.20 32.03
N GLY A 501 -2.02 6.51 32.59
CA GLY A 501 -0.64 7.01 32.69
C GLY A 501 0.01 7.30 31.32
N PHE A 502 -0.14 6.38 30.35
CA PHE A 502 0.47 6.51 29.03
C PHE A 502 0.04 7.80 28.31
N TYR A 503 -1.22 8.18 28.47
CA TYR A 503 -1.83 9.31 27.79
C TYR A 503 -1.46 10.67 28.40
N SER A 504 -0.96 10.71 29.64
CA SER A 504 -0.54 11.96 30.30
C SER A 504 0.55 12.73 29.54
N HIS A 505 1.33 12.03 28.70
CA HIS A 505 2.39 12.61 27.88
C HIS A 505 1.92 13.17 26.54
N VAL A 506 0.69 12.84 26.13
CA VAL A 506 0.07 13.32 24.89
C VAL A 506 -0.86 14.49 25.19
N LYS A 507 -1.53 14.45 26.36
CA LYS A 507 -2.52 15.44 26.77
C LYS A 507 -1.97 16.88 26.72
N GLY A 508 -2.66 17.73 25.98
CA GLY A 508 -2.36 19.16 25.83
C GLY A 508 -1.16 19.48 24.94
N GLN A 509 -0.65 18.51 24.16
CA GLN A 509 0.50 18.70 23.26
C GLN A 509 0.09 19.00 21.81
N ASP A 510 -1.20 19.08 21.52
CA ASP A 510 -1.70 19.42 20.17
C ASP A 510 -1.20 20.79 19.71
N MET A 511 -0.91 20.89 18.42
CA MET A 511 -0.69 22.17 17.75
C MET A 511 -1.93 23.07 17.88
N THR A 512 -1.74 24.37 18.15
CA THR A 512 -2.84 25.35 18.22
C THR A 512 -3.50 25.57 16.86
N GLU A 513 -4.77 25.98 16.82
CA GLU A 513 -5.48 26.22 15.55
C GLU A 513 -4.80 27.31 14.72
N GLU A 514 -4.30 28.37 15.35
CA GLU A 514 -3.57 29.43 14.68
C GLU A 514 -2.27 28.92 14.03
N GLN A 515 -1.50 28.08 14.73
CA GLN A 515 -0.28 27.48 14.19
C GLN A 515 -0.58 26.51 13.04
N GLN A 516 -1.64 25.71 13.14
CA GLN A 516 -2.08 24.81 12.07
C GLN A 516 -2.39 25.60 10.80
N ASP A 517 -3.18 26.66 10.92
CA ASP A 517 -3.59 27.51 9.81
C ASP A 517 -2.39 28.24 9.17
N ALA A 518 -1.47 28.75 9.98
CA ALA A 518 -0.23 29.37 9.50
C ALA A 518 0.66 28.38 8.74
N LEU A 519 0.93 27.20 9.32
CA LEU A 519 1.74 26.17 8.65
C LEU A 519 1.07 25.66 7.38
N LYS A 520 -0.26 25.52 7.36
CA LYS A 520 -1.01 25.13 6.17
C LYS A 520 -0.87 26.16 5.05
N ARG A 521 -0.95 27.46 5.36
CA ARG A 521 -0.73 28.54 4.37
C ARG A 521 0.71 28.55 3.87
N LEU A 522 1.69 28.47 4.76
CA LEU A 522 3.11 28.44 4.41
C LEU A 522 3.47 27.20 3.57
N HIS A 523 2.91 26.03 3.90
CA HIS A 523 3.07 24.81 3.11
C HIS A 523 2.48 24.95 1.71
N ALA A 524 1.24 25.44 1.59
CA ALA A 524 0.60 25.70 0.29
C ALA A 524 1.40 26.69 -0.57
N GLN A 525 1.96 27.73 0.06
CA GLN A 525 2.81 28.69 -0.63
C GLN A 525 4.09 28.04 -1.16
N LYS A 526 4.79 27.28 -0.32
CA LYS A 526 6.02 26.58 -0.71
C LYS A 526 5.76 25.53 -1.80
N LEU A 527 4.60 24.86 -1.76
CA LEU A 527 4.16 23.97 -2.85
C LEU A 527 3.94 24.73 -4.17
N ALA A 528 3.35 25.92 -4.13
CA ALA A 528 3.17 26.75 -5.32
C ALA A 528 4.52 27.23 -5.90
N GLU A 529 5.47 27.60 -5.04
CA GLU A 529 6.85 27.91 -5.42
C GLU A 529 7.53 26.71 -6.11
N ASN A 530 7.43 25.51 -5.52
CA ASN A 530 7.98 24.28 -6.10
C ASN A 530 7.32 23.93 -7.43
N SER A 531 6.00 24.09 -7.55
CA SER A 531 5.25 23.83 -8.79
C SER A 531 5.68 24.75 -9.93
N ALA A 532 5.86 26.04 -9.63
CA ALA A 532 6.37 27.00 -10.60
C ALA A 532 7.78 26.64 -11.06
N ALA A 533 8.67 26.30 -10.12
CA ALA A 533 10.04 25.89 -10.40
C ALA A 533 10.09 24.63 -11.30
N ALA A 534 9.30 23.61 -10.98
CA ALA A 534 9.21 22.38 -11.77
C ALA A 534 8.70 22.62 -13.22
N GLN A 535 7.90 23.67 -13.42
CA GLN A 535 7.40 24.08 -14.73
C GLN A 535 8.31 25.11 -15.44
N GLY A 536 9.42 25.52 -14.84
CA GLY A 536 10.28 26.59 -15.36
C GLY A 536 9.61 27.96 -15.39
N LYS A 537 8.61 28.20 -14.53
CA LYS A 537 7.86 29.46 -14.40
C LYS A 537 8.39 30.27 -13.21
N GLU A 538 8.19 31.59 -13.25
CA GLU A 538 8.45 32.45 -12.10
C GLU A 538 7.52 32.10 -10.93
N PRO A 539 7.99 32.21 -9.66
CA PRO A 539 7.16 31.95 -8.50
C PRO A 539 5.98 32.94 -8.44
N PRO A 540 4.85 32.54 -7.84
CA PRO A 540 3.68 33.42 -7.73
C PRO A 540 4.03 34.68 -6.92
N VAL A 541 3.71 35.85 -7.48
CA VAL A 541 3.89 37.14 -6.81
C VAL A 541 2.78 37.32 -5.77
N LEU A 542 3.16 37.44 -4.50
CA LEU A 542 2.23 37.72 -3.41
C LEU A 542 1.77 39.18 -3.45
N SER A 543 0.48 39.41 -3.20
CA SER A 543 -0.04 40.75 -2.90
C SER A 543 0.52 41.29 -1.59
N ALA A 544 0.48 42.61 -1.39
CA ALA A 544 0.92 43.23 -0.13
C ALA A 544 0.23 42.64 1.12
N LYS A 545 -1.05 42.25 0.98
CA LYS A 545 -1.81 41.61 2.06
C LYS A 545 -1.32 40.20 2.35
N GLU A 546 -1.06 39.40 1.32
CA GLU A 546 -0.52 38.04 1.45
C GLU A 546 0.91 38.04 2.00
N GLN A 547 1.71 39.04 1.63
CA GLN A 547 3.07 39.21 2.15
C GLN A 547 3.07 39.57 3.63
N GLN A 548 2.18 40.47 4.07
CA GLN A 548 1.98 40.77 5.49
C GLN A 548 1.49 39.52 6.26
N GLN A 549 0.57 38.75 5.70
CA GLN A 549 0.09 37.51 6.30
C GLN A 549 1.22 36.47 6.42
N ARG A 550 2.06 36.33 5.38
CA ARG A 550 3.23 35.45 5.39
C ARG A 550 4.21 35.82 6.49
N GLU A 551 4.50 37.11 6.66
CA GLU A 551 5.40 37.58 7.74
C GLU A 551 4.84 37.24 9.12
N ALA A 552 3.54 37.45 9.34
CA ALA A 552 2.87 37.07 10.58
C ALA A 552 2.87 35.55 10.81
N ASP A 553 2.61 34.76 9.76
CA ASP A 553 2.63 33.30 9.82
C ASP A 553 4.05 32.79 10.15
N LEU A 554 5.08 33.38 9.54
CA LEU A 554 6.48 33.06 9.83
C LEU A 554 6.82 33.38 11.29
N GLU A 555 6.42 34.55 11.80
CA GLU A 555 6.65 34.91 13.20
C GLU A 555 5.99 33.92 14.16
N LEU A 556 4.79 33.43 13.83
CA LEU A 556 4.04 32.47 14.64
C LEU A 556 4.69 31.07 14.71
N VAL A 557 5.37 30.63 13.65
CA VAL A 557 5.86 29.24 13.52
C VAL A 557 7.37 29.08 13.72
N GLY A 558 8.08 30.16 14.08
CA GLY A 558 9.53 30.11 14.36
C GLY A 558 10.44 30.66 13.24
N GLY A 559 9.90 31.48 12.35
CA GLY A 559 10.63 32.26 11.37
C GLY A 559 11.08 31.49 10.12
N SER A 560 12.05 32.05 9.40
CA SER A 560 12.52 31.51 8.12
C SER A 560 13.17 30.13 8.23
N GLU A 561 13.74 29.78 9.38
CA GLU A 561 14.34 28.46 9.60
C GLU A 561 13.26 27.37 9.67
N ALA A 562 12.15 27.63 10.35
CA ALA A 562 10.99 26.73 10.37
C ALA A 562 10.39 26.58 8.96
N TYR A 563 10.31 27.67 8.19
CA TYR A 563 9.87 27.62 6.79
C TYR A 563 10.77 26.75 5.90
N ALA A 564 12.09 26.82 6.08
CA ALA A 564 13.04 25.98 5.35
C ALA A 564 12.80 24.49 5.63
N ARG A 565 12.44 24.13 6.87
CA ARG A 565 12.15 22.76 7.31
C ARG A 565 10.76 22.23 6.89
N ILE A 566 9.86 23.07 6.39
CA ILE A 566 8.55 22.61 5.90
C ILE A 566 8.76 21.55 4.81
N ASN A 567 8.28 20.34 5.08
CA ASN A 567 8.37 19.22 4.16
C ASN A 567 7.30 19.33 3.07
N THR A 568 7.72 19.64 1.86
CA THR A 568 6.86 19.69 0.67
C THR A 568 6.87 18.41 -0.14
N ASN A 569 7.59 17.36 0.29
CA ASN A 569 7.54 16.04 -0.35
C ASN A 569 6.30 15.24 0.09
N LYS A 570 5.65 15.68 1.16
CA LYS A 570 4.45 15.08 1.77
C LYS A 570 3.37 16.14 1.97
N ALA A 571 2.13 15.70 2.05
CA ALA A 571 1.03 16.58 2.47
C ALA A 571 1.27 17.06 3.90
N PHE A 572 0.91 18.31 4.19
CA PHE A 572 1.02 18.83 5.56
C PHE A 572 0.09 18.06 6.49
N GLU A 573 0.67 17.59 7.60
CA GLU A 573 -0.03 16.84 8.63
C GLU A 573 0.25 17.50 10.00
N PRO A 574 -0.77 18.09 10.64
CA PRO A 574 -0.59 18.69 11.95
C PRO A 574 -0.54 17.63 13.06
N ALA A 575 0.30 17.87 14.09
CA ALA A 575 0.36 17.05 15.29
C ALA A 575 -0.89 17.27 16.15
N LEU A 576 -1.79 16.28 16.17
CA LEU A 576 -3.12 16.33 16.79
C LEU A 576 -3.44 15.10 17.65
N ASP A 577 -2.41 14.43 18.17
CA ASP A 577 -2.53 13.16 18.90
C ASP A 577 -3.48 13.23 20.09
N ASP A 578 -3.53 14.35 20.82
CA ASP A 578 -4.40 14.51 21.99
C ASP A 578 -5.87 14.40 21.56
N ARG A 579 -6.31 15.31 20.68
CA ARG A 579 -7.71 15.32 20.24
C ARG A 579 -8.07 14.05 19.47
N GLN A 580 -7.15 13.50 18.68
CA GLN A 580 -7.37 12.28 17.90
C GLN A 580 -7.59 11.08 18.82
N LEU A 581 -6.69 10.83 19.78
CA LEU A 581 -6.84 9.73 20.74
C LEU A 581 -8.06 9.91 21.64
N ARG A 582 -8.36 11.13 22.10
CA ARG A 582 -9.58 11.40 22.89
C ARG A 582 -10.85 11.05 22.11
N ARG A 583 -10.95 11.48 20.85
CA ARG A 583 -12.11 11.19 19.98
C ARG A 583 -12.21 9.70 19.71
N ALA A 584 -11.10 9.07 19.37
CA ALA A 584 -11.02 7.63 19.14
C ALA A 584 -11.46 6.82 20.37
N ALA A 585 -11.04 7.23 21.57
CA ALA A 585 -11.45 6.62 22.82
C ALA A 585 -12.95 6.83 23.12
N ALA A 586 -13.48 8.02 22.81
CA ALA A 586 -14.91 8.33 22.96
C ALA A 586 -15.78 7.51 22.00
N GLU A 587 -15.35 7.36 20.74
CA GLU A 587 -15.99 6.48 19.75
C GLU A 587 -15.98 5.02 20.22
N PHE A 588 -14.81 4.49 20.60
CA PHE A 588 -14.72 3.13 21.12
C PHE A 588 -15.65 2.91 22.32
N LYS A 589 -15.68 3.88 23.25
CA LYS A 589 -16.54 3.82 24.43
C LYS A 589 -18.02 3.80 24.07
N ARG A 590 -18.47 4.73 23.22
CA ARG A 590 -19.85 4.77 22.70
C ARG A 590 -20.22 3.41 22.13
N ASP A 591 -19.29 2.84 21.37
CA ASP A 591 -19.50 1.61 20.65
C ASP A 591 -19.58 0.38 21.53
N TYR A 592 -18.72 0.33 22.55
CA TYR A 592 -18.73 -0.70 23.56
C TYR A 592 -19.97 -0.62 24.46
N GLU A 593 -20.34 0.58 24.92
CA GLU A 593 -21.51 0.79 25.79
C GLU A 593 -22.85 0.68 25.03
N ARG A 594 -22.81 0.57 23.69
CA ARG A 594 -23.98 0.53 22.80
C ARG A 594 -24.88 1.76 22.90
N ASN A 595 -24.27 2.91 23.15
CA ASN A 595 -24.96 4.19 23.33
C ASN A 595 -25.22 4.87 21.97
N TRP A 596 -26.06 4.25 21.14
CA TRP A 596 -26.30 4.63 19.74
C TRP A 596 -27.46 5.60 19.50
N GLY A 597 -28.25 5.91 20.54
CA GLY A 597 -29.51 6.65 20.39
C GLY A 597 -30.66 5.81 19.83
N VAL A 598 -31.69 6.48 19.30
CA VAL A 598 -32.84 5.83 18.64
C VAL A 598 -32.37 5.27 17.31
N LEU A 599 -32.62 3.98 17.09
CA LEU A 599 -32.22 3.29 15.87
C LEU A 599 -33.38 3.30 14.85
N GLU A 600 -33.07 3.16 13.56
CA GLU A 600 -34.02 2.85 12.47
C GLU A 600 -33.65 1.53 11.75
N ASP A 601 -34.65 0.72 11.39
CA ASP A 601 -34.49 -0.66 10.86
C ASP A 601 -33.58 -0.73 9.62
N THR A 602 -33.58 0.32 8.81
CA THR A 602 -32.69 0.51 7.66
C THR A 602 -31.97 1.83 7.81
N PHE A 603 -30.79 1.95 7.22
CA PHE A 603 -30.15 3.23 7.02
C PHE A 603 -29.81 3.45 5.55
N GLU A 604 -29.89 4.70 5.14
CA GLU A 604 -29.52 5.16 3.81
C GLU A 604 -28.27 6.01 3.93
N TRP A 605 -27.31 5.77 3.04
CA TRP A 605 -26.07 6.55 2.98
C TRP A 605 -25.76 6.88 1.54
N GLY A 606 -25.37 8.14 1.34
CA GLY A 606 -24.96 8.68 0.06
C GLY A 606 -23.44 8.86 0.01
N GLY A 607 -22.81 8.48 -1.10
CA GLY A 607 -21.38 8.67 -1.33
C GLY A 607 -21.09 8.96 -2.79
N ILE A 608 -20.03 9.74 -3.06
CA ILE A 608 -19.54 9.97 -4.41
C ILE A 608 -18.35 9.05 -4.65
N LEU A 609 -18.45 8.18 -5.66
CA LEU A 609 -17.33 7.38 -6.14
C LEU A 609 -16.61 8.10 -7.28
N ASN A 610 -15.32 8.38 -7.08
CA ASN A 610 -14.45 8.88 -8.12
C ASN A 610 -13.78 7.71 -8.86
N LEU A 611 -14.27 7.41 -10.07
CA LEU A 611 -13.82 6.27 -10.87
C LEU A 611 -12.43 6.50 -11.51
N LEU A 612 -11.96 7.76 -11.52
CA LEU A 612 -10.61 8.10 -11.98
C LEU A 612 -9.50 7.59 -11.05
N LEU A 613 -9.83 7.19 -9.81
CA LEU A 613 -8.86 6.62 -8.86
C LEU A 613 -8.44 5.18 -9.21
N GLY A 614 -9.17 4.48 -10.09
CA GLY A 614 -8.69 3.24 -10.69
C GLY A 614 -8.60 2.02 -9.77
N GLY A 615 -9.73 1.56 -9.24
CA GLY A 615 -9.78 0.25 -8.59
C GLY A 615 -11.16 -0.22 -8.17
N THR A 616 -11.19 -1.29 -7.38
CA THR A 616 -12.39 -1.99 -6.95
C THR A 616 -12.95 -1.39 -5.65
N VAL A 617 -14.27 -1.34 -5.52
CA VAL A 617 -14.99 -0.98 -4.29
C VAL A 617 -15.96 -2.08 -3.95
N TYR A 618 -16.00 -2.49 -2.69
CA TYR A 618 -16.89 -3.52 -2.17
C TYR A 618 -17.92 -2.96 -1.17
N LEU A 619 -19.04 -3.66 -1.04
CA LEU A 619 -19.93 -3.58 0.10
C LEU A 619 -19.67 -4.75 1.05
N ILE A 620 -19.84 -4.49 2.35
CA ILE A 620 -19.77 -5.49 3.42
C ILE A 620 -21.20 -5.92 3.77
N ASN A 621 -21.38 -7.23 3.97
CA ASN A 621 -22.66 -7.82 4.38
C ASN A 621 -23.03 -7.41 5.81
N GLU A 622 -24.30 -7.05 6.03
CA GLU A 622 -24.81 -6.49 7.27
C GLU A 622 -24.95 -7.54 8.38
N GLU A 623 -25.27 -8.79 8.03
CA GLU A 623 -25.29 -9.90 8.98
C GLU A 623 -23.88 -10.25 9.48
N ASP A 624 -22.91 -10.33 8.56
CA ASP A 624 -21.49 -10.53 8.87
C ASP A 624 -21.00 -9.37 9.77
N GLU A 625 -21.34 -8.12 9.45
CA GLU A 625 -20.97 -6.94 10.24
C GLU A 625 -21.49 -7.02 11.68
N ALA A 626 -22.76 -7.43 11.87
CA ALA A 626 -23.35 -7.61 13.19
C ALA A 626 -22.72 -8.78 13.96
N GLN A 627 -22.39 -9.88 13.27
CA GLN A 627 -21.71 -11.03 13.86
C GLN A 627 -20.30 -10.66 14.32
N GLU A 628 -19.52 -9.96 13.49
CA GLU A 628 -18.17 -9.51 13.84
C GLU A 628 -18.18 -8.61 15.08
N TYR A 629 -19.12 -7.66 15.16
CA TYR A 629 -19.33 -6.82 16.34
C TYR A 629 -19.60 -7.68 17.58
N ALA A 630 -20.54 -8.63 17.49
CA ALA A 630 -20.93 -9.47 18.63
C ALA A 630 -19.76 -10.34 19.13
N GLU A 631 -19.00 -10.93 18.20
CA GLU A 631 -17.82 -11.73 18.51
C GLU A 631 -16.73 -10.88 19.19
N LEU A 632 -16.39 -9.71 18.64
CA LEU A 632 -15.38 -8.82 19.22
C LEU A 632 -15.79 -8.29 20.59
N TYR A 633 -17.07 -7.91 20.75
CA TYR A 633 -17.61 -7.49 22.03
C TYR A 633 -17.49 -8.59 23.09
N GLN A 634 -17.93 -9.82 22.76
CA GLN A 634 -17.92 -10.94 23.69
C GLN A 634 -16.48 -11.38 24.02
N ASN A 635 -15.66 -11.61 23.00
CA ASN A 635 -14.29 -12.10 23.16
C ASN A 635 -13.41 -11.04 23.82
N GLY A 636 -13.58 -9.76 23.46
CA GLY A 636 -12.90 -8.63 24.09
C GLY A 636 -13.26 -8.50 25.57
N THR A 637 -14.55 -8.58 25.92
CA THR A 637 -15.00 -8.54 27.32
C THR A 637 -14.48 -9.73 28.14
N GLN A 638 -14.52 -10.93 27.57
CA GLN A 638 -13.95 -12.11 28.21
C GLN A 638 -12.44 -11.96 28.44
N ARG A 639 -11.72 -11.45 27.43
CA ARG A 639 -10.28 -11.26 27.50
C ARG A 639 -9.91 -10.13 28.45
N HIS A 640 -10.72 -9.09 28.57
CA HIS A 640 -10.56 -8.02 29.57
C HIS A 640 -10.54 -8.59 30.99
N GLY A 641 -11.45 -9.52 31.33
CA GLY A 641 -11.45 -10.20 32.62
C GLY A 641 -10.22 -11.09 32.90
N GLN A 642 -9.39 -11.38 31.89
CA GLN A 642 -8.11 -12.09 32.05
C GLN A 642 -6.92 -11.12 32.19
N LEU A 643 -7.03 -9.93 31.59
CA LEU A 643 -5.99 -8.92 31.60
C LEU A 643 -6.04 -8.01 32.83
N PHE A 644 -7.23 -7.79 33.39
CA PHE A 644 -7.48 -6.87 34.49
C PHE A 644 -8.23 -7.58 35.62
N ALA A 645 -7.71 -7.48 36.85
CA ALA A 645 -8.34 -8.03 38.06
C ALA A 645 -9.46 -7.12 38.61
N GLY A 646 -9.52 -5.88 38.13
CA GLY A 646 -10.50 -4.85 38.41
C GLY A 646 -10.20 -3.62 37.56
N THR A 647 -11.05 -2.60 37.58
CA THR A 647 -10.87 -1.39 36.77
C THR A 647 -9.51 -0.74 37.06
N GLY A 648 -8.66 -0.62 36.04
CA GLY A 648 -7.32 -0.05 36.14
C GLY A 648 -6.29 -0.95 36.84
N VAL A 649 -6.67 -2.15 37.31
CA VAL A 649 -5.79 -3.07 38.03
C VAL A 649 -5.37 -4.21 37.12
N ILE A 650 -4.15 -4.14 36.59
CA ILE A 650 -3.57 -5.16 35.70
C ILE A 650 -3.41 -6.49 36.47
N ALA A 651 -3.85 -7.58 35.86
CA ALA A 651 -3.71 -8.92 36.41
C ALA A 651 -2.23 -9.35 36.51
N SER A 652 -1.90 -10.16 37.51
CA SER A 652 -0.52 -10.64 37.72
C SER A 652 0.04 -11.36 36.49
N GLY A 653 1.22 -10.96 36.03
CA GLY A 653 1.90 -11.50 34.86
C GLY A 653 1.48 -10.89 33.52
N GLN A 654 0.60 -9.89 33.52
CA GLN A 654 0.17 -9.17 32.31
C GLN A 654 0.82 -7.79 32.15
N GLN A 655 1.69 -7.38 33.09
CA GLN A 655 2.27 -6.03 33.12
C GLN A 655 3.00 -5.68 31.83
N ASP A 656 3.92 -6.53 31.36
CA ASP A 656 4.67 -6.27 30.13
C ASP A 656 3.80 -6.30 28.88
N LEU A 657 2.76 -7.12 28.87
CA LEU A 657 1.81 -7.18 27.75
C LEU A 657 0.99 -5.90 27.67
N ILE A 658 0.46 -5.42 28.80
CA ILE A 658 -0.28 -4.16 28.84
C ILE A 658 0.63 -2.98 28.54
N ALA A 659 1.86 -2.99 29.04
CA ALA A 659 2.86 -1.96 28.74
C ALA A 659 3.27 -1.95 27.25
N LEU A 660 3.22 -3.10 26.56
CA LEU A 660 3.37 -3.14 25.09
C LEU A 660 2.30 -2.26 24.42
N PHE A 661 1.03 -2.42 24.80
CA PHE A 661 -0.07 -1.64 24.22
C PHE A 661 -0.05 -0.17 24.67
N ASP A 662 0.25 0.08 25.94
CA ASP A 662 0.33 1.43 26.50
C ASP A 662 1.44 2.25 25.81
N ASP A 663 2.64 1.68 25.60
CA ASP A 663 3.84 2.46 25.23
C ASP A 663 4.41 2.16 23.83
N HIS A 664 3.95 1.12 23.11
CA HIS A 664 4.55 0.74 21.82
C HIS A 664 3.55 0.55 20.68
N VAL A 665 2.33 0.11 20.96
CA VAL A 665 1.30 -0.05 19.92
C VAL A 665 0.59 1.28 19.68
N HIS A 666 0.63 1.76 18.45
CA HIS A 666 -0.10 2.96 18.02
C HIS A 666 -1.59 2.65 17.80
N ASP A 667 -2.40 3.69 17.64
CA ASP A 667 -3.78 3.59 17.19
C ASP A 667 -3.94 4.30 15.84
N SER A 668 -3.85 3.53 14.77
CA SER A 668 -3.88 4.04 13.41
C SER A 668 -5.26 4.59 13.01
N ARG A 669 -6.32 4.20 13.72
CA ARG A 669 -7.68 4.73 13.50
C ARG A 669 -7.83 6.15 14.05
N ALA A 670 -7.11 6.50 15.12
CA ALA A 670 -7.24 7.80 15.78
C ALA A 670 -7.01 8.97 14.81
N TRP A 671 -6.07 8.82 13.88
CA TRP A 671 -5.78 9.79 12.83
C TRP A 671 -7.00 10.16 11.96
N PHE A 672 -7.81 9.16 11.59
CA PHE A 672 -8.94 9.32 10.66
C PHE A 672 -10.12 10.07 11.27
N THR A 673 -10.22 10.13 12.61
CA THR A 673 -11.31 10.80 13.35
C THR A 673 -11.42 12.31 13.09
N ASN A 674 -10.39 12.94 12.48
CA ASN A 674 -10.38 14.36 12.14
C ASN A 674 -10.45 14.67 10.63
N SER A 675 -10.22 13.69 9.76
CA SER A 675 -10.11 13.91 8.31
C SER A 675 -11.45 14.10 7.58
N SER A 676 -12.58 13.91 8.25
CA SER A 676 -13.91 13.94 7.65
C SER A 676 -14.78 15.05 8.27
N GLY A 677 -14.92 16.19 7.58
CA GLY A 677 -15.71 17.36 8.05
C GLY A 677 -17.24 17.18 8.12
N LEU A 678 -17.74 15.95 8.12
CA LEU A 678 -19.16 15.62 8.34
C LEU A 678 -19.16 14.57 9.46
N GLY A 679 -19.99 14.74 10.49
CA GLY A 679 -19.98 14.01 11.77
C GLY A 679 -20.10 12.48 11.70
N GLU A 680 -21.05 11.87 12.41
CA GLU A 680 -21.17 10.42 12.51
C GLU A 680 -21.55 9.80 11.14
N ARG A 681 -20.70 8.91 10.59
CA ARG A 681 -20.89 8.31 9.25
C ARG A 681 -21.02 6.78 9.24
N GLU A 682 -20.60 6.10 10.30
CA GLU A 682 -20.63 4.64 10.41
C GLU A 682 -21.66 4.15 11.45
N PRO A 683 -22.31 2.98 11.25
CA PRO A 683 -23.11 2.34 12.30
C PRO A 683 -22.26 1.97 13.53
N PHE A 684 -21.03 1.58 13.35
CA PHE A 684 -20.07 1.54 14.44
C PHE A 684 -18.69 1.61 13.80
N THR A 685 -17.72 1.92 14.64
CA THR A 685 -16.34 2.03 14.24
C THR A 685 -15.77 0.67 13.85
N ASP A 686 -14.73 0.69 13.01
CA ASP A 686 -13.90 -0.46 12.67
C ASP A 686 -13.27 -1.14 13.88
N TYR A 687 -13.23 -0.50 15.05
CA TYR A 687 -12.84 -1.18 16.28
C TYR A 687 -13.67 -2.45 16.55
N PHE A 688 -14.90 -2.49 16.06
CA PHE A 688 -15.80 -3.63 16.14
C PHE A 688 -16.03 -4.34 14.80
N ARG A 689 -15.08 -4.22 13.87
CA ARG A 689 -14.99 -5.05 12.65
C ARG A 689 -13.64 -5.77 12.60
N TYR A 690 -13.63 -6.98 12.05
CA TYR A 690 -12.35 -7.63 11.75
C TYR A 690 -11.71 -6.98 10.52
N ARG A 691 -10.39 -6.93 10.47
CA ARG A 691 -9.66 -6.47 9.27
C ARG A 691 -10.09 -7.32 8.06
N LEU A 692 -10.38 -6.68 6.93
CA LEU A 692 -10.53 -7.39 5.67
C LEU A 692 -9.18 -7.98 5.25
N VAL A 693 -9.17 -9.26 4.90
CA VAL A 693 -7.99 -9.98 4.41
C VAL A 693 -8.33 -10.70 3.12
N HIS A 694 -7.54 -10.45 2.07
CA HIS A 694 -7.57 -11.16 0.81
C HIS A 694 -6.54 -12.30 0.79
N PHE A 695 -6.92 -13.41 0.16
CA PHE A 695 -6.10 -14.59 -0.10
C PHE A 695 -6.20 -14.93 -1.60
N ASP A 696 -5.39 -14.26 -2.43
CA ASP A 696 -5.52 -14.30 -3.90
C ASP A 696 -6.91 -13.81 -4.37
N ASN A 697 -7.84 -14.71 -4.70
CA ASN A 697 -9.22 -14.37 -5.04
C ASN A 697 -10.21 -14.49 -3.89
N GLU A 698 -9.79 -15.12 -2.79
CA GLU A 698 -10.65 -15.35 -1.63
C GLU A 698 -10.55 -14.18 -0.64
N SER A 699 -11.53 -14.04 0.24
CA SER A 699 -11.52 -13.09 1.35
C SER A 699 -12.00 -13.74 2.65
N ASN A 700 -11.56 -13.22 3.80
CA ASN A 700 -11.99 -13.72 5.11
C ASN A 700 -13.46 -13.37 5.46
N LYS A 701 -14.10 -12.50 4.70
CA LYS A 701 -15.49 -12.06 4.85
C LYS A 701 -16.19 -11.94 3.51
N SER A 702 -17.52 -11.97 3.50
CA SER A 702 -18.31 -11.91 2.29
C SER A 702 -18.35 -10.48 1.74
N LEU A 703 -18.03 -10.30 0.47
CA LEU A 703 -18.00 -9.01 -0.20
C LEU A 703 -18.90 -9.01 -1.45
N SER A 704 -19.56 -7.89 -1.71
CA SER A 704 -20.30 -7.62 -2.94
C SER A 704 -19.58 -6.54 -3.75
N VAL A 705 -19.36 -6.76 -5.05
CA VAL A 705 -18.65 -5.79 -5.90
C VAL A 705 -19.57 -4.63 -6.23
N LEU A 706 -19.21 -3.43 -5.78
CA LEU A 706 -19.95 -2.20 -6.05
C LEU A 706 -19.45 -1.49 -7.30
N ALA A 707 -18.12 -1.36 -7.42
CA ALA A 707 -17.46 -0.75 -8.56
C ALA A 707 -16.17 -1.50 -8.87
N ASN A 708 -15.80 -1.58 -10.15
CA ASN A 708 -14.57 -2.19 -10.61
C ASN A 708 -14.26 -1.70 -12.03
N ALA A 709 -12.98 -1.57 -12.39
CA ALA A 709 -12.56 -1.18 -13.74
C ALA A 709 -13.32 0.05 -14.28
N GLY A 710 -13.42 1.11 -13.46
CA GLY A 710 -13.96 2.40 -13.91
C GLY A 710 -15.47 2.39 -14.19
N ARG A 711 -16.19 1.39 -13.68
CA ARG A 711 -17.65 1.32 -13.74
C ARG A 711 -18.25 0.95 -12.39
N VAL A 712 -19.44 1.47 -12.13
CA VAL A 712 -20.31 0.99 -11.05
C VAL A 712 -21.13 -0.18 -11.58
N VAL A 713 -21.15 -1.28 -10.83
CA VAL A 713 -21.88 -2.50 -11.19
C VAL A 713 -23.36 -2.18 -11.31
N GLY A 714 -23.91 -2.32 -12.51
CA GLY A 714 -25.31 -2.06 -12.83
C GLY A 714 -25.62 -0.63 -13.28
N VAL A 715 -24.65 0.26 -13.44
CA VAL A 715 -24.86 1.54 -14.15
C VAL A 715 -24.48 1.35 -15.63
N GLY A 716 -25.42 1.66 -16.53
CA GLY A 716 -25.25 1.39 -17.97
C GLY A 716 -24.34 2.35 -18.74
N ILE A 717 -23.86 3.42 -18.08
CA ILE A 717 -23.14 4.53 -18.71
C ILE A 717 -21.82 4.78 -17.97
N ALA A 718 -20.75 5.05 -18.72
CA ALA A 718 -19.45 5.40 -18.14
C ALA A 718 -19.37 6.90 -17.83
N LEU A 719 -18.98 7.23 -16.59
CA LEU A 719 -18.79 8.59 -16.08
C LEU A 719 -17.51 8.65 -15.23
N ALA A 720 -16.89 9.82 -15.14
CA ALA A 720 -15.71 10.02 -14.30
C ALA A 720 -16.02 9.96 -12.80
N SER A 721 -17.23 10.34 -12.40
CA SER A 721 -17.69 10.30 -11.01
C SER A 721 -19.17 9.93 -10.97
N ILE A 722 -19.55 9.09 -10.02
CA ILE A 722 -20.92 8.62 -9.86
C ILE A 722 -21.30 8.77 -8.38
N GLY A 723 -22.40 9.48 -8.13
CA GLY A 723 -23.05 9.52 -6.83
C GLY A 723 -23.87 8.24 -6.65
N LEU A 724 -23.78 7.64 -5.47
CA LEU A 724 -24.56 6.48 -5.09
C LEU A 724 -25.39 6.80 -3.85
N SER A 725 -26.64 6.37 -3.84
CA SER A 725 -27.40 6.16 -2.60
C SER A 725 -27.61 4.66 -2.41
N ILE A 726 -27.21 4.18 -1.23
CA ILE A 726 -27.29 2.78 -0.85
C ILE A 726 -28.14 2.68 0.40
N LYS A 727 -29.22 1.91 0.29
CA LYS A 727 -30.11 1.60 1.42
C LYS A 727 -29.89 0.17 1.85
N LYS A 728 -29.47 0.00 3.10
CA LYS A 728 -29.15 -1.32 3.67
C LYS A 728 -29.69 -1.51 5.08
N HIS A 729 -29.69 -2.76 5.54
CA HIS A 729 -30.11 -3.09 6.91
C HIS A 729 -29.13 -2.50 7.93
N ASN A 730 -29.67 -2.00 9.04
CA ASN A 730 -28.84 -1.50 10.12
C ASN A 730 -28.31 -2.67 10.97
N PRO A 731 -27.00 -2.97 10.96
CA PRO A 731 -26.45 -4.13 11.67
C PRO A 731 -26.70 -4.06 13.18
N ARG A 732 -26.87 -2.85 13.74
CA ARG A 732 -27.18 -2.64 15.17
C ARG A 732 -28.50 -3.30 15.59
N TYR A 733 -29.49 -3.39 14.69
CA TYR A 733 -30.77 -4.06 14.98
C TYR A 733 -30.63 -5.57 15.09
N LEU A 734 -29.68 -6.13 14.34
CA LEU A 734 -29.48 -7.58 14.29
C LEU A 734 -28.92 -8.09 15.61
N LEU A 735 -28.21 -7.24 16.37
CA LEU A 735 -27.67 -7.55 17.70
C LEU A 735 -28.75 -7.96 18.72
N GLY A 736 -29.97 -7.44 18.61
CA GLY A 736 -31.09 -7.77 19.52
C GLY A 736 -31.80 -9.09 19.19
N LEU A 737 -31.53 -9.67 18.01
CA LEU A 737 -32.16 -10.90 17.50
C LEU A 737 -31.24 -12.13 17.61
N PHE A 738 -30.02 -11.97 18.11
CA PHE A 738 -29.09 -13.08 18.32
C PHE A 738 -29.52 -13.95 19.52
N LEU A 739 -30.00 -15.17 19.22
CA LEU A 739 -30.12 -16.25 20.18
C LEU A 739 -28.79 -17.01 20.24
N PRO A 740 -28.09 -17.11 21.39
CA PRO A 740 -26.76 -17.72 21.50
C PRO A 740 -26.72 -19.22 21.14
N SER A 741 -27.87 -19.88 20.96
CA SER A 741 -27.98 -21.28 20.53
C SER A 741 -27.93 -21.49 19.01
N LEU A 742 -27.95 -20.42 18.21
CA LEU A 742 -27.91 -20.49 16.75
C LEU A 742 -26.68 -19.75 16.24
N ALA A 743 -25.82 -20.43 15.48
CA ALA A 743 -24.62 -19.86 14.85
C ALA A 743 -24.94 -18.88 13.70
N THR A 744 -26.22 -18.53 13.52
CA THR A 744 -26.74 -17.66 12.47
C THR A 744 -27.87 -16.83 13.11
N PRO A 745 -27.88 -15.49 12.96
CA PRO A 745 -29.00 -14.68 13.43
C PRO A 745 -30.29 -15.17 12.75
N VAL A 746 -31.37 -15.29 13.53
CA VAL A 746 -32.68 -15.69 12.99
C VAL A 746 -33.26 -14.48 12.24
N LEU A 747 -32.89 -14.36 10.97
CA LEU A 747 -33.52 -13.46 10.00
C LEU A 747 -34.03 -14.19 8.76
N THR A 748 -34.33 -15.49 8.87
CA THR A 748 -35.18 -16.12 7.87
C THR A 748 -36.62 -15.64 8.06
N GLY A 749 -36.94 -14.47 7.49
CA GLY A 749 -38.29 -14.10 7.09
C GLY A 749 -39.07 -13.17 8.02
N ARG A 750 -38.74 -11.87 8.05
CA ARG A 750 -39.80 -10.85 8.12
C ARG A 750 -40.32 -10.64 6.69
N PRO A 751 -41.62 -10.85 6.39
CA PRO A 751 -42.16 -10.62 5.06
C PRO A 751 -42.04 -9.13 4.68
N GLY A 752 -41.42 -8.83 3.53
CA GLY A 752 -41.45 -7.49 2.91
C GLY A 752 -40.14 -6.69 2.84
N LEU A 753 -39.00 -7.25 3.25
CA LEU A 753 -37.69 -6.57 3.12
C LEU A 753 -36.83 -7.22 2.02
N PRO A 754 -36.13 -6.42 1.17
CA PRO A 754 -35.36 -6.94 0.04
C PRO A 754 -34.10 -7.70 0.50
N ALA A 755 -33.74 -8.77 -0.22
CA ALA A 755 -32.61 -9.64 0.10
C ALA A 755 -31.23 -9.06 -0.26
N PHE A 756 -31.20 -7.90 -0.92
CA PHE A 756 -29.99 -7.20 -1.35
C PHE A 756 -30.11 -5.71 -1.03
N PRO A 757 -28.98 -5.01 -0.79
CA PRO A 757 -28.98 -3.55 -0.68
C PRO A 757 -29.61 -2.91 -1.92
N GLU A 758 -30.51 -1.94 -1.70
CA GLU A 758 -31.06 -1.13 -2.78
C GLU A 758 -30.01 -0.08 -3.17
N ILE A 759 -29.54 -0.12 -4.41
CA ILE A 759 -28.51 0.78 -4.92
C ILE A 759 -29.14 1.64 -6.02
N SER A 760 -29.05 2.95 -5.85
CA SER A 760 -29.39 3.94 -6.89
C SER A 760 -28.16 4.79 -7.21
N ALA A 761 -28.08 5.26 -8.45
CA ALA A 761 -26.98 6.09 -8.92
C ALA A 761 -27.50 7.43 -9.44
N PHE A 762 -26.69 8.48 -9.29
CA PHE A 762 -26.97 9.82 -9.78
C PHE A 762 -25.68 10.52 -10.23
N ASP A 763 -25.81 11.51 -11.09
CA ASP A 763 -24.69 12.39 -11.47
C ASP A 763 -24.43 13.42 -10.35
N PRO A 764 -23.22 13.49 -9.76
CA PRO A 764 -22.92 14.43 -8.68
C PRO A 764 -23.02 15.91 -9.06
N LEU A 765 -22.89 16.25 -10.35
CA LEU A 765 -22.92 17.64 -10.82
C LEU A 765 -24.35 18.17 -10.94
N THR A 766 -25.26 17.36 -11.48
CA THR A 766 -26.64 17.77 -11.78
C THR A 766 -27.67 17.20 -10.78
N GLY A 767 -27.33 16.15 -10.03
CA GLY A 767 -28.26 15.40 -9.18
C GLY A 767 -29.23 14.50 -9.94
N ILE A 768 -29.08 14.37 -11.26
CA ILE A 768 -29.95 13.57 -12.13
C ILE A 768 -29.70 12.08 -11.88
N ALA A 769 -30.77 11.29 -11.74
CA ALA A 769 -30.69 9.85 -11.59
C ALA A 769 -30.14 9.17 -12.86
N LEU A 770 -29.23 8.21 -12.66
CA LEU A 770 -28.61 7.44 -13.73
C LEU A 770 -29.34 6.11 -13.93
N PRO A 771 -29.41 5.59 -15.18
CA PRO A 771 -30.11 4.35 -15.47
C PRO A 771 -29.40 3.14 -14.85
N MET A 772 -30.17 2.34 -14.11
CA MET A 772 -29.72 1.08 -13.52
C MET A 772 -30.12 -0.11 -14.42
N MET A 773 -29.22 -1.07 -14.60
CA MET A 773 -29.43 -2.30 -15.34
C MET A 773 -30.11 -3.36 -14.47
N GLU A 774 -31.09 -4.07 -15.04
CA GLU A 774 -31.70 -5.26 -14.43
C GLU A 774 -30.79 -6.51 -14.58
N GLY A 775 -30.99 -7.53 -13.73
CA GLY A 775 -30.30 -8.82 -13.88
C GLY A 775 -28.87 -8.88 -13.31
N MET A 776 -28.48 -7.91 -12.48
CA MET A 776 -27.13 -7.79 -11.91
C MET A 776 -26.98 -8.48 -10.54
N GLU A 777 -27.94 -9.30 -10.12
CA GLU A 777 -27.96 -9.92 -8.79
C GLU A 777 -26.80 -10.90 -8.61
N ALA A 778 -26.43 -11.67 -9.65
CA ALA A 778 -25.34 -12.64 -9.57
C ALA A 778 -23.96 -12.00 -9.38
N VAL A 779 -23.72 -10.81 -9.95
CA VAL A 779 -22.46 -10.05 -9.77
C VAL A 779 -22.44 -9.21 -8.49
N ARG A 780 -23.61 -8.95 -7.90
CA ARG A 780 -23.75 -8.26 -6.61
C ARG A 780 -23.91 -9.22 -5.44
N ALA A 781 -23.87 -10.53 -5.68
CA ALA A 781 -23.95 -11.52 -4.63
C ALA A 781 -22.76 -11.41 -3.68
N PHE A 782 -23.05 -11.40 -2.37
CA PHE A 782 -22.01 -11.46 -1.36
C PHE A 782 -21.28 -12.81 -1.44
N THR A 783 -19.97 -12.77 -1.52
CA THR A 783 -19.14 -13.97 -1.66
C THR A 783 -17.79 -13.80 -0.97
N GLN A 784 -17.21 -14.90 -0.48
CA GLN A 784 -15.82 -14.97 -0.03
C GLN A 784 -14.84 -15.22 -1.18
N LYS A 785 -15.29 -15.14 -2.44
CA LYS A 785 -14.47 -15.23 -3.66
C LYS A 785 -14.60 -13.97 -4.52
N PRO A 786 -14.39 -12.76 -3.97
CA PRO A 786 -14.60 -11.50 -4.69
C PRO A 786 -13.73 -11.39 -5.96
N GLY A 787 -12.54 -11.98 -5.96
CA GLY A 787 -11.64 -11.95 -7.13
C GLY A 787 -12.22 -12.68 -8.36
N ASP A 788 -13.05 -13.69 -8.15
CA ASP A 788 -13.72 -14.41 -9.26
C ASP A 788 -14.84 -13.56 -9.87
N VAL A 789 -15.56 -12.80 -9.03
CA VAL A 789 -16.59 -11.85 -9.49
C VAL A 789 -15.94 -10.68 -10.24
N VAL A 790 -14.82 -10.15 -9.74
CA VAL A 790 -14.03 -9.13 -10.43
C VAL A 790 -13.54 -9.63 -11.80
N ALA A 791 -13.04 -10.87 -11.88
CA ALA A 791 -12.63 -11.47 -13.15
C ALA A 791 -13.81 -11.63 -14.12
N MET A 792 -14.97 -12.06 -13.62
CA MET A 792 -16.19 -12.16 -14.42
C MET A 792 -16.65 -10.79 -14.94
N LEU A 793 -16.59 -9.76 -14.10
CA LEU A 793 -16.88 -8.38 -14.50
C LEU A 793 -15.91 -7.92 -15.58
N ASN A 794 -14.59 -8.14 -15.43
CA ASN A 794 -13.60 -7.74 -16.44
C ASN A 794 -13.82 -8.42 -17.80
N ALA A 795 -14.50 -9.57 -17.86
CA ALA A 795 -14.86 -10.25 -19.09
C ALA A 795 -16.16 -9.73 -19.74
N MET A 796 -16.97 -8.96 -19.02
CA MET A 796 -18.21 -8.36 -19.55
C MET A 796 -17.91 -7.09 -20.36
N PRO A 797 -18.73 -6.75 -21.38
CA PRO A 797 -18.63 -5.49 -22.10
C PRO A 797 -18.62 -4.27 -21.16
N LEU A 798 -17.85 -3.25 -21.54
CA LEU A 798 -17.80 -1.99 -20.78
C LEU A 798 -19.07 -1.16 -20.98
N PRO A 799 -19.43 -0.30 -20.01
CA PRO A 799 -20.55 0.62 -20.17
C PRO A 799 -20.31 1.57 -21.33
N VAL A 800 -21.40 2.06 -21.93
CA VAL A 800 -21.30 2.98 -23.05
C VAL A 800 -20.82 4.34 -22.55
N PRO A 801 -19.78 4.96 -23.16
CA PRO A 801 -19.37 6.32 -22.80
C PRO A 801 -20.49 7.32 -23.01
N LEU A 802 -20.61 8.31 -22.13
CA LEU A 802 -21.51 9.44 -22.32
C LEU A 802 -20.90 10.43 -23.33
N THR A 803 -21.52 10.55 -24.48
CA THR A 803 -21.14 11.40 -25.62
C THR A 803 -22.39 12.09 -26.16
N GLU A 804 -22.24 13.08 -27.02
CA GLU A 804 -23.38 13.71 -27.71
C GLU A 804 -24.28 12.68 -28.42
N GLN A 805 -23.69 11.61 -28.97
CA GLN A 805 -24.42 10.56 -29.69
C GLN A 805 -25.13 9.57 -28.76
N THR A 806 -24.58 9.33 -27.58
CA THR A 806 -25.07 8.33 -26.61
C THR A 806 -25.93 8.94 -25.52
N ALA A 807 -25.94 10.27 -25.39
CA ALA A 807 -26.89 11.05 -24.60
C ALA A 807 -28.27 11.08 -25.29
N THR A 808 -28.96 9.93 -25.29
CA THR A 808 -30.20 9.71 -26.03
C THR A 808 -31.46 10.20 -25.33
N THR A 809 -31.36 10.60 -24.05
CA THR A 809 -32.48 11.18 -23.29
C THR A 809 -32.18 12.62 -22.88
N PRO A 810 -33.20 13.47 -22.67
CA PRO A 810 -33.01 14.85 -22.20
C PRO A 810 -32.19 14.93 -20.90
N GLU A 811 -32.37 13.97 -20.00
CA GLU A 811 -31.64 13.87 -18.74
C GLU A 811 -30.15 13.61 -18.98
N LEU A 812 -29.81 12.65 -19.85
CA LEU A 812 -28.42 12.34 -20.19
C LEU A 812 -27.75 13.46 -20.99
N GLN A 813 -28.51 14.22 -21.78
CA GLN A 813 -28.01 15.41 -22.46
C GLN A 813 -27.65 16.52 -21.47
N ALA A 814 -28.43 16.70 -20.40
CA ALA A 814 -28.12 17.64 -19.34
C ALA A 814 -26.86 17.22 -18.57
N VAL A 815 -26.74 15.93 -18.22
CA VAL A 815 -25.51 15.38 -17.59
C VAL A 815 -24.30 15.57 -18.50
N PHE A 816 -24.42 15.27 -19.80
CA PHE A 816 -23.33 15.43 -20.76
C PHE A 816 -22.86 16.90 -20.86
N LYS A 817 -23.80 17.85 -20.96
CA LYS A 817 -23.49 19.28 -21.00
C LYS A 817 -22.79 19.75 -19.72
N ALA A 818 -23.26 19.31 -18.55
CA ALA A 818 -22.65 19.67 -17.27
C ALA A 818 -21.20 19.14 -17.17
N ALA A 819 -20.96 17.91 -17.61
CA ALA A 819 -19.62 17.31 -17.64
C ALA A 819 -18.65 18.06 -18.56
N GLU A 820 -19.07 18.41 -19.79
CA GLU A 820 -18.25 19.18 -20.73
C GLU A 820 -17.98 20.60 -20.23
N THR A 821 -18.96 21.23 -19.56
CA THR A 821 -18.79 22.55 -18.94
C THR A 821 -17.76 22.50 -17.81
N ALA A 822 -17.84 21.50 -16.93
CA ALA A 822 -16.87 21.31 -15.86
C ALA A 822 -15.45 21.06 -16.40
N LYS A 823 -15.33 20.30 -17.50
CA LYS A 823 -14.06 20.04 -18.18
C LYS A 823 -13.48 21.32 -18.80
N ALA A 824 -14.31 22.15 -19.42
CA ALA A 824 -13.88 23.44 -19.98
C ALA A 824 -13.42 24.42 -18.89
N ILE A 825 -14.15 24.51 -17.77
CA ILE A 825 -13.76 25.34 -16.61
C ILE A 825 -12.42 24.87 -16.04
N LYS A 826 -12.25 23.55 -15.85
CA LYS A 826 -10.98 22.99 -15.37
C LYS A 826 -9.82 23.32 -16.31
N ALA A 827 -10.01 23.14 -17.62
CA ALA A 827 -8.99 23.47 -18.62
C ALA A 827 -8.64 24.97 -18.65
N ALA A 828 -9.60 25.86 -18.39
CA ALA A 828 -9.36 27.30 -18.27
C ALA A 828 -8.58 27.67 -17.00
N ASN A 829 -8.89 27.02 -15.87
CA ASN A 829 -8.16 27.21 -14.62
C ASN A 829 -6.72 26.70 -14.71
N ASP A 830 -6.51 25.55 -15.36
CA ASP A 830 -5.18 24.94 -15.53
C ASP A 830 -4.30 25.73 -16.53
N SER A 831 -4.90 26.48 -17.47
CA SER A 831 -4.19 27.28 -18.47
C SER A 831 -3.92 28.73 -18.05
N GLY A 832 -4.61 29.23 -17.01
CA GLY A 832 -4.48 30.61 -16.52
C GLY A 832 -5.12 31.68 -17.41
N ASP A 833 -5.82 31.30 -18.48
CA ASP A 833 -6.52 32.23 -19.38
C ASP A 833 -8.04 32.21 -19.12
N MET A 834 -8.48 33.12 -18.25
CA MET A 834 -9.88 33.26 -17.85
C MET A 834 -10.71 34.12 -18.80
N SER A 835 -10.12 34.64 -19.89
CA SER A 835 -10.69 35.78 -20.63
C SER A 835 -11.62 35.43 -21.80
N GLY A 836 -11.75 34.14 -22.17
CA GLY A 836 -12.59 33.72 -23.31
C GLY A 836 -13.53 32.51 -23.07
N LEU A 837 -13.18 31.59 -22.16
CA LEU A 837 -13.88 30.30 -22.00
C LEU A 837 -15.05 30.33 -21.00
N LEU A 838 -15.01 31.22 -19.99
CA LEU A 838 -16.10 31.35 -19.01
C LEU A 838 -17.42 31.83 -19.65
N GLY A 839 -17.33 32.70 -20.67
CA GLY A 839 -18.50 33.21 -21.39
C GLY A 839 -19.24 32.12 -22.17
N GLN A 840 -18.50 31.20 -22.80
CA GLN A 840 -19.11 30.04 -23.49
C GLN A 840 -19.71 29.04 -22.50
N ALA A 841 -19.10 28.86 -21.32
CA ALA A 841 -19.62 27.99 -20.26
C ALA A 841 -20.96 28.51 -19.67
N MET A 842 -21.13 29.82 -19.57
CA MET A 842 -22.37 30.44 -19.09
C MET A 842 -23.50 30.41 -20.13
N ASP A 843 -23.19 30.58 -21.43
CA ASP A 843 -24.17 30.46 -22.52
C ASP A 843 -24.70 29.02 -22.71
N MET A 844 -23.96 28.00 -22.26
CA MET A 844 -24.38 26.59 -22.31
C MET A 844 -25.34 26.19 -21.16
N MET A 845 -25.42 26.99 -20.09
CA MET A 845 -26.32 26.77 -18.93
C MET A 845 -27.69 27.43 -19.11
N GLY A 846 -28.39 27.14 -20.21
CA GLY A 846 -29.76 27.62 -20.42
C GLY A 846 -30.72 27.25 -19.26
N GLU A 847 -31.65 28.18 -18.98
CA GLU A 847 -32.65 28.17 -17.90
C GLU A 847 -33.26 26.78 -17.61
N SER A 848 -32.75 26.10 -16.58
CA SER A 848 -33.47 24.99 -15.93
C SER A 848 -33.25 25.07 -14.43
N ASP A 849 -34.33 25.38 -13.70
CA ASP A 849 -34.32 25.56 -12.25
C ASP A 849 -33.96 24.24 -11.52
N PRO A 850 -33.03 24.25 -10.55
CA PRO A 850 -32.78 23.08 -9.72
C PRO A 850 -33.97 22.81 -8.79
N LYS A 851 -34.48 21.57 -8.79
CA LYS A 851 -35.49 21.12 -7.82
C LYS A 851 -34.90 21.11 -6.39
N PRO A 852 -35.67 21.51 -5.36
CA PRO A 852 -35.16 21.62 -4.00
C PRO A 852 -35.04 20.23 -3.35
N GLY A 853 -33.86 19.86 -2.87
CA GLY A 853 -33.71 18.62 -2.11
C GLY A 853 -32.31 18.17 -1.68
N LEU A 854 -31.23 18.60 -2.34
CA LEU A 854 -29.86 18.28 -1.90
C LEU A 854 -28.94 19.50 -2.05
N GLN A 855 -28.21 19.84 -0.98
CA GLN A 855 -27.21 20.90 -0.99
C GLN A 855 -26.07 20.56 -1.95
N SER A 856 -25.74 21.51 -2.82
CA SER A 856 -24.61 21.46 -3.74
C SER A 856 -23.27 21.31 -2.98
N PRO A 857 -22.27 20.59 -3.53
CA PRO A 857 -20.96 20.44 -2.89
C PRO A 857 -20.27 21.80 -2.67
N GLY A 858 -19.63 22.01 -1.53
CA GLY A 858 -19.08 23.31 -1.09
C GLY A 858 -18.04 23.99 -2.02
N TRP A 859 -17.53 23.33 -3.05
CA TRP A 859 -16.71 23.98 -4.09
C TRP A 859 -17.54 24.86 -5.04
N LEU A 860 -18.83 24.55 -5.24
CA LEU A 860 -19.79 25.41 -5.95
C LEU A 860 -20.09 26.69 -5.16
N ASP A 861 -20.09 26.61 -3.82
CA ASP A 861 -20.24 27.78 -2.95
C ASP A 861 -18.93 28.59 -2.85
N GLN A 862 -17.76 27.96 -2.93
CA GLN A 862 -16.47 28.66 -3.12
C GLN A 862 -16.40 29.36 -4.48
N ALA A 863 -16.85 28.70 -5.56
CA ALA A 863 -16.91 29.31 -6.89
C ALA A 863 -17.90 30.48 -6.96
N LYS A 864 -19.06 30.37 -6.28
CA LYS A 864 -20.02 31.47 -6.11
C LYS A 864 -19.47 32.60 -5.23
N GLY A 865 -18.66 32.27 -4.21
CA GLY A 865 -17.95 33.25 -3.38
C GLY A 865 -16.92 34.04 -4.18
N MET A 866 -16.13 33.37 -5.00
CA MET A 866 -15.12 34.00 -5.88
C MET A 866 -15.74 34.85 -7.00
N ALA A 867 -16.93 34.48 -7.49
CA ALA A 867 -17.68 35.30 -8.45
C ALA A 867 -18.23 36.60 -7.83
N LYS A 868 -18.58 36.57 -6.53
CA LYS A 868 -19.08 37.74 -5.80
C LYS A 868 -18.00 38.78 -5.50
N ASP A 869 -16.74 38.35 -5.41
CA ASP A 869 -15.59 39.24 -5.21
C ASP A 869 -15.07 39.86 -6.53
N LEU A 870 -15.52 39.35 -7.69
CA LEU A 870 -15.16 39.85 -9.03
C LEU A 870 -16.25 40.72 -9.68
N THR A 871 -17.49 40.60 -9.24
CA THR A 871 -18.58 41.52 -9.57
C THR A 871 -19.13 42.09 -8.27
N GLY A 872 -18.66 43.28 -7.88
CA GLY A 872 -18.96 43.90 -6.58
C GLY A 872 -20.43 44.00 -6.21
#